data_AF-A0A084FXQ9-F1
#
_entry.id   AF-A0A084FXQ9-F1
#
_cell.length_a   1.000
_cell.length_b   1.000
_cell.length_c   1.000
_cell.angle_alpha   90.00
_cell.angle_beta   90.00
_cell.angle_gamma   90.00
#
_symmetry.space_group_name_H-M   'P 1'
#
loop_
_entity.id
_entity.type
_entity.pdbx_description
1 polymer ?
#
loop_
_entity_poly.entity_id
_entity_poly.type
_entity_poly.pdbx_seq_one_letter_code
_entity_poly.pdbx_strand_id
1 'polypeptide(L)'
;MRLKRGIERASCDFCHRRKIKCDRASRAAEGIMTCSQCALRQAACLLDDSDDIRIQRRRRIGTTDMALASGSPKSRPSQRRQVRRGEQQTQTPGAIAVENENDTSHNTPGGRQTVDSSSQSPPQFSVDFGSSFTSPSEVINGSISLQDEGPDFLFLDSTLGLSADSVSFLDQIFMRDYELPLEDNQLPRVVDQNQSSGATERYAVDPSQATPTSASQFDHGMHEARRLNLNLDSDTFEAALHAYFDFAALCLPVLLEDAFWEDYRAGRCSFALLFAIACRGIPFTTVVNKWDVQQQLAHQFREAFFETQNSATNQGSIRLDDLEALALMVNFEYDNAQNSCVTQYGIQDRFTIEGEMITCRVGYETLRAVYDIVDISVWAKQDRNQGAELGQKSLVDLAPQVTFHLGHSDFGDFVGNTSSVSITTMSTEDSEEIPFFNFHFTSPFLNETAGSTTNITEDSVYRIGSISKLFTVYALLLNFGRKHWDNPVTDYIPELREAAQPGMENPVDLVDWESITLGAMASQLSGIGRDYANGDLASQNFPWEQAGLPSLPMEDIPSCAGNASLPPCNRQEYFQGFTQRQAVFPPDTTPVYSNAAFRILGYVLEALSGTSYSSLLRSSVLEPLNLSQSSSHRPEGKGPWVIPNGDSGWFQDAGDEAPTAGMFSSSRDLAAFGRAILASKQLSALDTRRWMKPNSHTSSLVFSVGSPWEIWRAKTNITEGRVVDLYVKSGSIGNYNSLLILVPDYGVTVSILTAGSSSGSPITIAAELVMQKLLPALEMTSLHQACKKLCGTYTAADPKQNSSLVIVADDKNPGLLIRRWISHGVDLYATAQAFADETGGGQLTAIRLQHTNLESTSWGKKRHHARNTRVSTYRAIFETHNPDVAHTGPRIFDPDAHQWSTIDSLMYGEVAADDFVFYLDHQGFATAIEPRVLRETFHRVL
;
A
#
# COMPACT_ATOMS: atom_id res chain seq x y z
N MET A 1 -6.30 2.44 -15.94
CA MET A 1 -7.02 1.23 -15.45
C MET A 1 -6.59 0.01 -16.24
N ARG A 2 -6.01 -1.03 -15.62
CA ARG A 2 -5.94 -2.37 -16.22
C ARG A 2 -7.23 -3.12 -15.85
N LEU A 3 -7.92 -3.71 -16.83
CA LEU A 3 -9.14 -4.48 -16.58
C LEU A 3 -8.83 -5.73 -15.73
N LYS A 4 -9.73 -6.05 -14.78
CA LYS A 4 -9.72 -7.38 -14.13
C LYS A 4 -9.97 -8.43 -15.22
N ARG A 5 -9.15 -9.48 -15.24
CA ARG A 5 -9.12 -10.49 -16.31
C ARG A 5 -10.51 -11.12 -16.55
N GLY A 6 -11.07 -10.93 -17.75
CA GLY A 6 -12.30 -11.61 -18.20
C GLY A 6 -13.63 -10.87 -17.94
N ILE A 7 -13.60 -9.56 -17.69
CA ILE A 7 -14.78 -8.69 -17.60
C ILE A 7 -14.84 -7.81 -18.86
N GLU A 8 -16.02 -7.68 -19.48
CA GLU A 8 -16.23 -6.79 -20.64
C GLU A 8 -15.96 -5.33 -20.27
N ARG A 9 -15.42 -4.57 -21.23
CA ARG A 9 -14.94 -3.21 -20.99
C ARG A 9 -16.11 -2.23 -20.89
N ALA A 10 -16.27 -1.57 -19.74
CA ALA A 10 -17.34 -0.59 -19.53
C ALA A 10 -17.07 0.82 -20.12
N SER A 11 -15.83 1.09 -20.52
CA SER A 11 -15.38 2.41 -21.03
C SER A 11 -15.04 2.33 -22.50
N CYS A 12 -15.60 3.23 -23.33
CA CYS A 12 -15.40 3.22 -24.78
C CYS A 12 -13.92 3.34 -25.20
N ASP A 13 -13.67 3.12 -26.49
CA ASP A 13 -12.31 3.14 -27.04
C ASP A 13 -11.56 4.44 -26.73
N PHE A 14 -12.20 5.57 -27.04
CA PHE A 14 -11.71 6.90 -26.72
C PHE A 14 -11.40 7.09 -25.23
N CYS A 15 -12.41 6.90 -24.35
CA CYS A 15 -12.26 7.22 -22.93
C CYS A 15 -11.18 6.39 -22.24
N HIS A 16 -11.07 5.09 -22.52
CA HIS A 16 -10.06 4.25 -21.86
C HIS A 16 -8.65 4.41 -22.48
N ARG A 17 -8.51 4.76 -23.77
CA ARG A 17 -7.20 5.17 -24.33
C ARG A 17 -6.72 6.48 -23.69
N ARG A 18 -7.60 7.49 -23.57
CA ARG A 18 -7.35 8.75 -22.82
C ARG A 18 -7.34 8.59 -21.29
N LYS A 19 -7.52 7.36 -20.77
CA LYS A 19 -7.60 7.01 -19.32
C LYS A 19 -8.67 7.76 -18.49
N ILE A 20 -9.60 8.46 -19.12
CA ILE A 20 -10.70 9.20 -18.47
C ILE A 20 -11.89 8.29 -18.10
N LYS A 21 -12.70 8.73 -17.13
CA LYS A 21 -13.97 8.09 -16.77
C LYS A 21 -14.96 8.22 -17.93
N CYS A 22 -15.63 7.12 -18.28
CA CYS A 22 -16.63 7.08 -19.34
C CYS A 22 -18.02 7.06 -18.72
N ASP A 23 -18.87 8.03 -19.06
CA ASP A 23 -20.27 8.14 -18.61
C ASP A 23 -21.25 7.36 -19.50
N ARG A 24 -20.77 6.62 -20.51
CA ARG A 24 -21.61 5.85 -21.44
C ARG A 24 -22.60 4.94 -20.73
N ALA A 25 -22.17 4.27 -19.66
CA ALA A 25 -23.03 3.35 -18.92
C ALA A 25 -24.18 4.07 -18.20
N SER A 26 -23.94 5.29 -17.70
CA SER A 26 -24.99 6.14 -17.13
C SER A 26 -25.94 6.64 -18.20
N ARG A 27 -25.41 7.22 -19.29
CA ARG A 27 -26.19 7.77 -20.41
C ARG A 27 -26.99 6.70 -21.18
N ALA A 28 -26.56 5.44 -21.15
CA ALA A 28 -27.31 4.32 -21.72
C ALA A 28 -28.65 4.07 -20.99
N ALA A 29 -28.77 4.41 -19.69
CA ALA A 29 -30.04 4.35 -18.97
C ALA A 29 -31.06 5.39 -19.48
N GLU A 30 -30.58 6.49 -20.04
CA GLU A 30 -31.37 7.55 -20.70
C GLU A 30 -31.61 7.25 -22.20
N GLY A 31 -31.19 6.07 -22.69
CA GLY A 31 -31.28 5.68 -24.10
C GLY A 31 -30.20 6.29 -25.02
N ILE A 32 -29.23 7.02 -24.47
CA ILE A 32 -28.14 7.66 -25.23
C ILE A 32 -26.94 6.72 -25.28
N MET A 33 -26.72 6.07 -26.43
CA MET A 33 -25.69 5.04 -26.61
C MET A 33 -24.25 5.56 -26.70
N THR A 34 -24.05 6.88 -26.62
CA THR A 34 -22.75 7.57 -26.72
C THR A 34 -22.39 8.28 -25.40
N CYS A 35 -21.13 8.19 -24.97
CA CYS A 35 -20.62 8.99 -23.85
C CYS A 35 -20.59 10.49 -24.21
N SER A 36 -20.65 11.38 -23.23
CA SER A 36 -20.60 12.85 -23.45
C SER A 36 -19.38 13.26 -24.28
N GLN A 37 -18.21 12.71 -23.96
CA GLN A 37 -16.95 13.04 -24.66
C GLN A 37 -16.90 12.54 -26.11
N CYS A 38 -17.63 11.47 -26.46
CA CYS A 38 -17.81 11.04 -27.86
C CYS A 38 -18.90 11.87 -28.55
N ALA A 39 -20.00 12.21 -27.86
CA ALA A 39 -21.08 13.02 -28.41
C ALA A 39 -20.61 14.42 -28.81
N LEU A 40 -19.85 15.10 -27.93
CA LEU A 40 -19.22 16.41 -28.19
C LEU A 40 -18.19 16.39 -29.32
N ARG A 41 -17.70 15.21 -29.71
CA ARG A 41 -16.76 14.99 -30.82
C ARG A 41 -17.41 14.39 -32.07
N GLN A 42 -18.72 14.12 -32.03
CA GLN A 42 -19.45 13.33 -33.04
C GLN A 42 -18.75 11.99 -33.37
N ALA A 43 -18.01 11.44 -32.41
CA ALA A 43 -17.17 10.26 -32.58
C ALA A 43 -17.94 8.97 -32.27
N ALA A 44 -17.64 7.90 -32.99
CA ALA A 44 -18.24 6.60 -32.75
C ALA A 44 -17.83 6.07 -31.36
N CYS A 45 -18.83 5.91 -30.47
CA CYS A 45 -18.61 5.44 -29.09
C CYS A 45 -18.50 3.90 -29.05
N LEU A 46 -17.43 3.39 -29.65
CA LEU A 46 -17.20 1.96 -29.83
C LEU A 46 -16.66 1.28 -28.55
N LEU A 47 -16.83 -0.04 -28.51
CA LEU A 47 -16.18 -0.94 -27.57
C LEU A 47 -15.50 -2.04 -28.38
N ASP A 48 -14.20 -1.91 -28.56
CA ASP A 48 -13.37 -2.95 -29.15
C ASP A 48 -12.81 -3.88 -28.06
N ASP A 49 -13.47 -5.03 -27.92
CA ASP A 49 -12.97 -6.18 -27.16
C ASP A 49 -12.28 -7.22 -28.09
N SER A 50 -12.04 -6.91 -29.37
CA SER A 50 -11.69 -7.93 -30.38
C SER A 50 -10.37 -8.65 -30.11
N ASP A 51 -9.41 -8.00 -29.44
CA ASP A 51 -8.15 -8.63 -29.03
C ASP A 51 -8.26 -9.59 -27.81
N ASP A 52 -9.38 -9.60 -27.04
CA ASP A 52 -9.55 -10.56 -25.95
C ASP A 52 -10.03 -11.92 -26.47
N ILE A 53 -9.05 -12.78 -26.75
CA ILE A 53 -9.19 -14.20 -27.13
C ILE A 53 -10.14 -15.00 -26.21
N ARG A 54 -10.34 -14.60 -24.94
CA ARG A 54 -11.23 -15.30 -23.99
C ARG A 54 -12.68 -14.84 -24.13
N ILE A 55 -12.90 -13.55 -24.37
CA ILE A 55 -14.24 -13.02 -24.71
C ILE A 55 -14.69 -13.60 -26.05
N GLN A 56 -13.80 -13.68 -27.05
CA GLN A 56 -14.06 -14.40 -28.31
C GLN A 56 -14.47 -15.87 -28.07
N ARG A 57 -13.76 -16.59 -27.19
CA ARG A 57 -14.12 -17.97 -26.83
C ARG A 57 -15.48 -18.06 -26.14
N ARG A 58 -15.82 -17.15 -25.22
CA ARG A 58 -17.15 -17.09 -24.57
C ARG A 58 -18.27 -16.88 -25.58
N ARG A 59 -18.11 -15.92 -26.50
CA ARG A 59 -19.10 -15.62 -27.56
C ARG A 59 -19.25 -16.78 -28.57
N ARG A 60 -18.19 -17.56 -28.82
CA ARG A 60 -18.27 -18.83 -29.61
C ARG A 60 -18.96 -19.98 -28.87
N ILE A 61 -18.76 -20.12 -27.56
CA ILE A 61 -19.44 -21.18 -26.78
C ILE A 61 -20.95 -20.95 -26.77
N GLY A 62 -21.40 -19.72 -26.47
CA GLY A 62 -22.83 -19.38 -26.43
C GLY A 62 -23.58 -19.50 -27.77
N THR A 63 -22.88 -19.57 -28.90
CA THR A 63 -23.49 -19.80 -30.22
C THR A 63 -23.54 -21.28 -30.62
N THR A 64 -22.96 -22.19 -29.83
CA THR A 64 -22.92 -23.63 -30.15
C THR A 64 -24.13 -24.40 -29.58
N ASP A 65 -24.75 -23.91 -28.50
CA ASP A 65 -25.82 -24.61 -27.77
C ASP A 65 -27.21 -24.61 -28.48
N MET A 66 -27.36 -23.91 -29.61
CA MET A 66 -28.58 -23.99 -30.43
C MET A 66 -28.50 -25.03 -31.57
N ALA A 67 -27.37 -25.73 -31.76
CA ALA A 67 -27.11 -26.50 -32.99
C ALA A 67 -26.97 -28.02 -32.84
N LEU A 68 -27.07 -28.59 -31.63
CA LEU A 68 -26.80 -30.03 -31.37
C LEU A 68 -27.94 -30.78 -30.66
N ALA A 69 -29.13 -30.73 -31.27
CA ALA A 69 -30.25 -31.60 -30.94
C ALA A 69 -30.52 -32.66 -32.03
N SER A 70 -29.53 -33.49 -32.39
CA SER A 70 -29.72 -34.79 -33.07
C SER A 70 -28.45 -35.63 -33.17
N GLY A 71 -28.54 -36.96 -32.93
CA GLY A 71 -27.49 -37.94 -33.26
C GLY A 71 -27.09 -38.88 -32.12
N SER A 72 -27.33 -40.18 -32.28
CA SER A 72 -27.01 -41.26 -31.32
C SER A 72 -25.82 -42.14 -31.77
N PRO A 73 -25.21 -42.99 -30.90
CA PRO A 73 -23.77 -43.29 -30.96
C PRO A 73 -23.36 -44.68 -31.48
N LYS A 74 -22.08 -44.87 -31.88
CA LYS A 74 -21.42 -46.20 -32.01
C LYS A 74 -19.91 -46.22 -31.66
N SER A 75 -19.56 -47.21 -30.82
CA SER A 75 -18.30 -47.99 -30.59
C SER A 75 -17.11 -47.88 -31.58
N ARG A 76 -15.81 -48.20 -31.31
CA ARG A 76 -15.00 -48.98 -30.29
C ARG A 76 -13.48 -48.82 -30.67
N PRO A 77 -12.45 -49.54 -30.13
CA PRO A 77 -12.18 -50.23 -28.85
C PRO A 77 -10.78 -49.88 -28.24
N SER A 78 -10.28 -50.69 -27.28
CA SER A 78 -9.06 -50.51 -26.46
C SER A 78 -7.89 -51.48 -26.78
N GLN A 79 -6.68 -51.23 -26.24
CA GLN A 79 -5.71 -52.29 -25.86
C GLN A 79 -4.63 -51.87 -24.83
N ARG A 80 -4.00 -52.88 -24.16
CA ARG A 80 -3.08 -52.78 -23.00
C ARG A 80 -1.59 -53.01 -23.36
N ARG A 81 -0.67 -52.49 -22.53
CA ARG A 81 0.64 -53.09 -22.11
C ARG A 81 1.18 -52.26 -20.93
N GLN A 82 1.31 -52.70 -19.68
CA GLN A 82 1.92 -53.86 -19.01
C GLN A 82 3.45 -53.76 -18.80
N VAL A 83 3.83 -53.77 -17.51
CA VAL A 83 5.17 -53.58 -16.90
C VAL A 83 5.97 -54.89 -16.85
N ARG A 84 7.32 -54.81 -16.75
CA ARG A 84 8.20 -55.95 -16.42
C ARG A 84 9.23 -55.59 -15.32
N ARG A 85 9.59 -56.59 -14.51
CA ARG A 85 10.44 -56.53 -13.29
C ARG A 85 11.92 -56.85 -13.53
N GLY A 86 12.77 -56.41 -12.58
CA GLY A 86 13.82 -57.17 -11.86
C GLY A 86 14.06 -56.43 -10.52
N GLU A 87 13.98 -57.00 -9.32
CA GLU A 87 14.85 -58.01 -8.65
C GLU A 87 16.32 -57.52 -8.53
N GLN A 88 16.99 -57.59 -7.36
CA GLN A 88 16.90 -58.57 -6.26
C GLN A 88 17.54 -58.12 -4.91
N GLN A 89 17.09 -58.70 -3.78
CA GLN A 89 17.84 -59.13 -2.56
C GLN A 89 18.73 -58.14 -1.74
N THR A 90 18.38 -57.73 -0.50
CA THR A 90 18.41 -58.39 0.86
C THR A 90 19.72 -58.23 1.66
N GLN A 91 19.64 -57.71 2.91
CA GLN A 91 19.95 -58.43 4.17
C GLN A 91 19.90 -57.52 5.44
N THR A 92 19.28 -58.04 6.51
CA THR A 92 19.37 -57.64 7.94
C THR A 92 20.54 -58.43 8.62
N PRO A 93 20.86 -58.40 9.96
CA PRO A 93 20.08 -57.98 11.16
C PRO A 93 20.86 -57.42 12.41
N GLY A 94 20.16 -57.28 13.56
CA GLY A 94 20.73 -57.22 14.94
C GLY A 94 20.71 -55.82 15.58
N ALA A 95 20.07 -55.48 16.72
CA ALA A 95 19.52 -56.16 17.90
C ALA A 95 20.52 -56.50 19.04
N ILE A 96 20.34 -55.85 20.20
CA ILE A 96 20.73 -56.12 21.63
C ILE A 96 20.56 -54.74 22.35
N ALA A 97 19.75 -54.46 23.39
CA ALA A 97 19.27 -55.13 24.60
C ALA A 97 20.01 -54.68 25.89
N VAL A 98 19.24 -54.10 26.84
CA VAL A 98 19.39 -54.17 28.33
C VAL A 98 20.55 -53.32 28.91
N GLU A 99 20.55 -52.67 30.09
CA GLU A 99 19.95 -52.79 31.45
C GLU A 99 19.82 -51.35 32.07
N ASN A 100 19.49 -51.09 33.35
CA ASN A 100 18.22 -51.22 34.13
C ASN A 100 18.29 -50.27 35.38
N GLU A 101 17.26 -50.22 36.24
CA GLU A 101 17.29 -49.70 37.65
C GLU A 101 17.43 -48.15 37.87
N ASN A 102 17.06 -47.49 38.98
CA ASN A 102 16.22 -47.70 40.20
C ASN A 102 16.13 -46.32 40.95
N ASP A 103 15.26 -45.99 41.92
CA ASP A 103 13.91 -46.41 42.38
C ASP A 103 13.43 -45.40 43.49
N THR A 104 12.16 -45.43 43.92
CA THR A 104 11.57 -44.86 45.18
C THR A 104 11.48 -43.32 45.41
N SER A 105 10.61 -42.75 46.27
CA SER A 105 9.25 -43.11 46.80
C SER A 105 8.66 -42.00 47.72
N HIS A 106 7.34 -42.10 48.01
CA HIS A 106 6.62 -41.74 49.26
C HIS A 106 6.02 -40.33 49.60
N ASN A 107 4.67 -40.34 49.65
CA ASN A 107 3.76 -40.01 50.79
C ASN A 107 3.23 -38.58 51.11
N THR A 108 1.90 -38.50 50.93
CA THR A 108 0.75 -37.82 51.58
C THR A 108 0.68 -37.83 53.14
N PRO A 109 -0.39 -37.32 53.85
CA PRO A 109 -1.51 -36.38 53.53
C PRO A 109 -1.98 -35.38 54.66
N GLY A 110 -2.97 -34.52 54.37
CA GLY A 110 -4.03 -34.01 55.31
C GLY A 110 -4.03 -32.49 55.62
N GLY A 111 -5.14 -31.78 55.92
CA GLY A 111 -6.59 -32.10 55.82
C GLY A 111 -7.52 -31.14 56.61
N ARG A 112 -8.76 -30.90 56.09
CA ARG A 112 -10.04 -30.55 56.80
C ARG A 112 -10.34 -29.12 57.35
N GLN A 113 -11.66 -28.81 57.32
CA GLN A 113 -12.48 -27.70 57.91
C GLN A 113 -12.76 -26.49 56.99
N THR A 114 -13.99 -26.14 56.53
CA THR A 114 -15.37 -25.95 57.09
C THR A 114 -15.60 -24.69 57.91
N VAL A 115 -16.55 -23.81 57.48
CA VAL A 115 -17.63 -23.17 58.27
C VAL A 115 -18.59 -22.36 57.36
N ASP A 116 -19.90 -22.33 57.69
CA ASP A 116 -21.03 -21.70 56.99
C ASP A 116 -21.29 -20.21 57.30
N SER A 117 -22.02 -19.52 56.41
CA SER A 117 -23.30 -18.78 56.68
C SER A 117 -23.70 -17.90 55.47
N SER A 118 -24.82 -18.09 54.74
CA SER A 118 -26.23 -17.75 55.06
C SER A 118 -26.45 -16.29 55.53
N SER A 119 -27.43 -15.47 55.09
CA SER A 119 -28.55 -15.62 54.12
C SER A 119 -29.39 -14.31 54.05
N GLN A 120 -30.41 -14.26 53.18
CA GLN A 120 -31.66 -13.46 53.23
C GLN A 120 -31.81 -12.14 52.42
N SER A 121 -33.02 -12.06 51.84
CA SER A 121 -33.81 -10.97 51.25
C SER A 121 -35.30 -11.29 51.57
N PRO A 122 -36.34 -10.52 51.19
CA PRO A 122 -36.50 -9.13 50.73
C PRO A 122 -37.40 -8.32 51.72
N PRO A 123 -38.18 -7.25 51.37
CA PRO A 123 -39.42 -7.36 50.56
C PRO A 123 -39.73 -6.16 49.61
N GLN A 124 -40.89 -6.24 48.94
CA GLN A 124 -41.40 -5.35 47.87
C GLN A 124 -42.06 -4.05 48.37
N PHE A 125 -42.22 -3.06 47.47
CA PHE A 125 -43.38 -2.16 47.45
C PHE A 125 -43.73 -1.76 46.00
N SER A 126 -45.02 -1.52 45.74
CA SER A 126 -45.61 -1.23 44.43
C SER A 126 -46.69 -0.15 44.53
N VAL A 127 -46.74 0.80 43.58
CA VAL A 127 -47.88 1.71 43.40
C VAL A 127 -48.07 2.02 41.91
N ASP A 128 -49.27 1.77 41.39
CA ASP A 128 -49.75 2.18 40.07
C ASP A 128 -50.26 3.63 40.07
N PHE A 129 -50.18 4.31 38.92
CA PHE A 129 -51.23 5.22 38.44
C PHE A 129 -51.13 5.39 36.91
N GLY A 130 -52.26 5.48 36.20
CA GLY A 130 -52.30 5.62 34.75
C GLY A 130 -53.32 6.64 34.23
N SER A 131 -53.55 6.60 32.91
CA SER A 131 -54.61 7.27 32.12
C SER A 131 -54.47 8.77 31.75
N SER A 132 -54.09 9.00 30.48
CA SER A 132 -54.79 9.80 29.44
C SER A 132 -55.58 11.09 29.76
N PHE A 133 -55.28 12.19 29.02
CA PHE A 133 -56.21 13.19 28.46
C PHE A 133 -55.43 14.00 27.38
N THR A 134 -55.58 13.74 26.07
CA THR A 134 -56.43 14.44 25.06
C THR A 134 -56.34 15.97 24.98
N SER A 135 -56.14 16.47 23.75
CA SER A 135 -56.13 17.88 23.33
C SER A 135 -57.43 18.65 23.59
N PRO A 136 -57.43 19.97 23.33
CA PRO A 136 -58.34 20.47 22.29
C PRO A 136 -57.71 21.45 21.30
N SER A 137 -58.35 21.53 20.13
CA SER A 137 -57.99 22.34 18.95
C SER A 137 -58.95 23.52 18.77
N GLU A 138 -58.52 24.58 18.08
CA GLU A 138 -59.33 25.45 17.18
C GLU A 138 -58.33 26.40 16.47
N VAL A 139 -58.06 26.38 15.16
CA VAL A 139 -58.86 26.28 13.91
C VAL A 139 -59.60 27.58 13.56
N ILE A 140 -59.01 28.39 12.65
CA ILE A 140 -59.73 29.10 11.57
C ILE A 140 -58.88 29.13 10.29
N ASN A 141 -59.38 28.43 9.26
CA ASN A 141 -59.36 28.66 7.79
C ASN A 141 -58.26 29.51 7.09
N GLY A 142 -57.78 29.14 5.90
CA GLY A 142 -58.09 27.96 5.10
C GLY A 142 -57.64 28.01 3.62
N SER A 143 -57.49 26.81 3.04
CA SER A 143 -57.35 26.46 1.60
C SER A 143 -56.23 27.11 0.75
N ILE A 144 -55.24 26.32 0.38
CA ILE A 144 -55.06 25.79 -1.00
C ILE A 144 -54.35 24.42 -0.89
N SER A 145 -54.63 23.52 -1.85
CA SER A 145 -54.07 22.16 -1.91
C SER A 145 -52.57 22.17 -2.19
N LEU A 146 -51.81 21.36 -1.45
CA LEU A 146 -50.49 20.87 -1.87
C LEU A 146 -50.56 19.36 -1.97
N GLN A 147 -50.26 18.84 -3.15
CA GLN A 147 -50.12 17.40 -3.42
C GLN A 147 -48.68 16.98 -3.09
N ASP A 148 -48.51 15.72 -2.70
CA ASP A 148 -47.20 15.08 -2.62
C ASP A 148 -46.56 15.03 -4.01
N GLU A 149 -45.50 15.81 -4.20
CA GLU A 149 -44.45 15.64 -5.20
C GLU A 149 -43.13 15.72 -4.42
N GLY A 150 -42.26 14.72 -4.56
CA GLY A 150 -40.99 14.69 -3.82
C GLY A 150 -39.99 15.72 -4.37
N PRO A 151 -39.11 16.32 -3.55
CA PRO A 151 -37.99 17.09 -4.07
C PRO A 151 -36.93 16.15 -4.65
N ASP A 152 -36.72 16.25 -5.97
CA ASP A 152 -35.75 15.47 -6.72
C ASP A 152 -34.30 15.55 -6.18
N PHE A 153 -33.57 14.45 -6.35
CA PHE A 153 -32.11 14.37 -6.15
C PHE A 153 -31.34 15.11 -7.26
N LEU A 154 -31.47 16.43 -7.34
CA LEU A 154 -30.76 17.29 -8.30
C LEU A 154 -29.52 17.97 -7.71
N PHE A 155 -28.52 17.17 -7.30
CA PHE A 155 -27.13 17.64 -7.11
C PHE A 155 -26.07 16.59 -7.47
N LEU A 156 -26.44 15.57 -8.26
CA LEU A 156 -25.52 14.57 -8.82
C LEU A 156 -25.34 14.68 -10.34
N ASP A 157 -25.78 15.79 -10.94
CA ASP A 157 -25.60 16.08 -12.36
C ASP A 157 -25.10 17.52 -12.56
N SER A 158 -23.78 17.68 -12.52
CA SER A 158 -23.08 18.85 -13.06
C SER A 158 -21.78 18.40 -13.73
N THR A 159 -21.90 18.02 -15.00
CA THR A 159 -20.79 17.71 -15.90
C THR A 159 -19.81 18.89 -16.04
N LEU A 160 -18.66 18.86 -15.37
CA LEU A 160 -17.52 19.77 -15.58
C LEU A 160 -17.89 21.27 -15.71
N GLY A 161 -18.94 21.69 -14.99
CA GLY A 161 -19.47 23.05 -15.06
C GLY A 161 -18.67 24.00 -14.20
N LEU A 162 -17.59 24.56 -14.74
CA LEU A 162 -16.96 25.75 -14.16
C LEU A 162 -18.00 26.88 -14.17
N SER A 163 -18.27 27.47 -13.00
CA SER A 163 -19.15 28.66 -12.96
C SER A 163 -18.47 29.84 -13.65
N ALA A 164 -19.25 30.82 -14.10
CA ALA A 164 -18.70 32.06 -14.65
C ALA A 164 -17.72 32.75 -13.67
N ASP A 165 -17.96 32.61 -12.35
CA ASP A 165 -17.06 33.11 -11.31
C ASP A 165 -15.76 32.30 -11.22
N SER A 166 -15.78 30.98 -11.47
CA SER A 166 -14.57 30.17 -11.59
C SER A 166 -13.75 30.53 -12.83
N VAL A 167 -14.41 30.85 -13.96
CA VAL A 167 -13.73 31.32 -15.17
C VAL A 167 -13.10 32.71 -14.94
N SER A 168 -13.84 33.65 -14.34
CA SER A 168 -13.34 34.98 -13.97
C SER A 168 -12.17 34.93 -12.96
N PHE A 169 -12.19 33.96 -12.04
CA PHE A 169 -11.09 33.70 -11.12
C PHE A 169 -9.83 33.14 -11.83
N LEU A 170 -10.03 32.29 -12.85
CA LEU A 170 -8.93 31.79 -13.69
C LEU A 170 -8.35 32.90 -14.57
N ASP A 171 -9.18 33.77 -15.17
CA ASP A 171 -8.72 34.95 -15.93
C ASP A 171 -7.78 35.84 -15.09
N GLN A 172 -8.15 36.13 -13.83
CA GLN A 172 -7.34 36.94 -12.91
C GLN A 172 -6.01 36.29 -12.49
N ILE A 173 -5.91 34.96 -12.57
CA ILE A 173 -4.68 34.21 -12.27
C ILE A 173 -3.76 34.14 -13.50
N PHE A 174 -4.31 34.03 -14.70
CA PHE A 174 -3.54 33.80 -15.93
C PHE A 174 -3.17 35.06 -16.72
N MET A 175 -3.94 36.15 -16.58
CA MET A 175 -3.75 37.38 -17.37
C MET A 175 -3.61 38.60 -16.43
N ARG A 176 -2.40 38.86 -15.93
CA ARG A 176 -2.14 40.08 -15.16
C ARG A 176 -2.12 41.31 -16.08
N ASP A 177 -2.83 42.34 -15.63
CA ASP A 177 -2.87 43.71 -16.13
C ASP A 177 -3.30 43.89 -17.61
N TYR A 178 -4.62 44.04 -17.83
CA TYR A 178 -5.15 44.70 -19.02
C TYR A 178 -6.26 45.69 -18.66
N GLU A 179 -5.91 46.97 -18.51
CA GLU A 179 -6.87 48.07 -18.55
C GLU A 179 -7.10 48.50 -20.01
N LEU A 180 -8.36 48.62 -20.41
CA LEU A 180 -8.75 49.13 -21.73
C LEU A 180 -8.41 50.64 -21.86
N PRO A 181 -7.69 51.07 -22.91
CA PRO A 181 -7.65 52.47 -23.29
C PRO A 181 -9.03 52.89 -23.81
N LEU A 182 -9.72 53.72 -23.03
CA LEU A 182 -10.92 54.43 -23.49
C LEU A 182 -10.50 55.55 -24.46
N GLU A 183 -10.65 55.31 -25.77
CA GLU A 183 -10.72 56.39 -26.76
C GLU A 183 -12.15 56.65 -27.24
N ASP A 184 -12.37 57.89 -27.66
CA ASP A 184 -13.65 58.58 -27.58
C ASP A 184 -14.55 58.40 -28.82
N ASN A 185 -15.87 58.32 -28.57
CA ASN A 185 -17.01 58.48 -29.48
C ASN A 185 -16.81 58.31 -31.01
N GLN A 186 -17.28 57.19 -31.56
CA GLN A 186 -18.25 57.25 -32.68
C GLN A 186 -19.14 56.00 -32.81
N LEU A 187 -20.45 56.17 -32.54
CA LEU A 187 -21.51 55.20 -32.81
C LEU A 187 -21.72 54.98 -34.32
N PRO A 188 -22.16 53.77 -34.71
CA PRO A 188 -23.43 53.69 -35.44
C PRO A 188 -24.53 52.98 -34.63
N ARG A 189 -25.78 53.45 -34.80
CA ARG A 189 -26.97 52.85 -34.18
C ARG A 189 -27.56 51.72 -35.04
N VAL A 190 -27.95 50.65 -34.35
CA VAL A 190 -29.19 49.85 -34.48
C VAL A 190 -30.02 50.01 -35.76
N VAL A 191 -30.31 48.87 -36.40
CA VAL A 191 -31.63 48.60 -37.01
C VAL A 191 -32.08 47.19 -36.61
N ASP A 192 -33.23 47.07 -35.95
CA ASP A 192 -33.89 45.80 -35.64
C ASP A 192 -34.38 45.07 -36.90
N GLN A 193 -34.41 43.73 -36.85
CA GLN A 193 -35.62 43.00 -37.30
C GLN A 193 -35.70 41.54 -36.82
N ASN A 194 -36.70 41.28 -35.97
CA ASN A 194 -37.37 39.98 -35.90
C ASN A 194 -38.22 39.80 -37.17
N GLN A 195 -38.09 38.68 -37.90
CA GLN A 195 -39.22 38.02 -38.59
C GLN A 195 -38.91 36.61 -39.15
N SER A 196 -39.50 35.61 -38.50
CA SER A 196 -40.16 34.40 -39.03
C SER A 196 -39.91 33.85 -40.45
N SER A 197 -39.70 32.52 -40.47
CA SER A 197 -40.37 31.48 -41.32
C SER A 197 -39.90 31.16 -42.75
N GLY A 198 -40.03 29.86 -43.12
CA GLY A 198 -39.91 29.33 -44.50
C GLY A 198 -38.76 28.33 -44.68
N ALA A 199 -38.89 27.06 -44.29
CA ALA A 199 -39.48 25.96 -45.08
C ALA A 199 -38.51 25.26 -46.08
N THR A 200 -37.99 24.10 -45.64
CA THR A 200 -37.76 22.85 -46.39
C THR A 200 -37.48 22.86 -47.91
N GLU A 201 -36.41 22.16 -48.30
CA GLU A 201 -36.56 21.00 -49.21
C GLU A 201 -35.49 19.91 -48.94
N ARG A 202 -35.84 18.64 -49.18
CA ARG A 202 -34.98 17.46 -48.99
C ARG A 202 -34.48 16.97 -50.34
N TYR A 203 -33.27 16.44 -50.42
CA TYR A 203 -32.98 15.28 -51.26
C TYR A 203 -32.04 14.31 -50.54
N ALA A 204 -32.38 13.01 -50.64
CA ALA A 204 -31.57 11.87 -50.22
C ALA A 204 -31.58 10.84 -51.37
N VAL A 205 -30.56 9.96 -51.42
CA VAL A 205 -30.31 8.78 -52.30
C VAL A 205 -28.79 8.76 -52.61
N ASP A 206 -28.04 7.66 -52.64
CA ASP A 206 -28.16 6.28 -52.11
C ASP A 206 -26.75 5.64 -52.26
N PRO A 207 -26.21 4.84 -51.32
CA PRO A 207 -24.78 4.49 -51.32
C PRO A 207 -24.48 3.20 -52.10
N SER A 208 -24.20 3.28 -53.40
CA SER A 208 -23.70 2.12 -54.17
C SER A 208 -22.82 2.44 -55.39
N GLN A 209 -21.64 3.07 -55.18
CA GLN A 209 -20.45 2.90 -56.04
C GLN A 209 -19.22 3.67 -55.52
N ALA A 210 -18.16 2.95 -55.11
CA ALA A 210 -16.74 3.25 -55.37
C ALA A 210 -15.81 2.32 -54.56
N THR A 211 -15.02 1.49 -55.25
CA THR A 211 -13.84 0.81 -54.71
C THR A 211 -12.59 1.71 -54.85
N PRO A 212 -11.47 1.43 -54.14
CA PRO A 212 -10.64 2.51 -53.60
C PRO A 212 -9.53 2.99 -54.54
N THR A 213 -9.20 4.28 -54.42
CA THR A 213 -7.94 4.87 -54.89
C THR A 213 -7.30 5.70 -53.80
N SER A 214 -5.97 5.62 -53.74
CA SER A 214 -5.09 6.18 -52.71
C SER A 214 -4.93 7.71 -52.75
N ALA A 215 -4.57 8.26 -51.59
CA ALA A 215 -3.99 9.59 -51.35
C ALA A 215 -4.91 10.84 -51.40
N SER A 216 -5.63 11.10 -50.29
CA SER A 216 -5.92 12.46 -49.77
C SER A 216 -6.69 12.46 -48.43
N GLN A 217 -6.00 12.37 -47.29
CA GLN A 217 -6.58 12.56 -45.94
C GLN A 217 -5.61 13.29 -44.99
N PHE A 218 -5.02 14.40 -45.45
CA PHE A 218 -4.01 15.18 -44.71
C PHE A 218 -4.36 16.68 -44.56
N ASP A 219 -5.61 17.09 -44.83
CA ASP A 219 -5.93 18.50 -45.14
C ASP A 219 -7.04 19.12 -44.26
N HIS A 220 -7.11 18.73 -42.98
CA HIS A 220 -8.10 19.31 -42.04
C HIS A 220 -7.54 20.40 -41.12
N GLY A 221 -6.35 20.22 -40.54
CA GLY A 221 -5.72 21.27 -39.70
C GLY A 221 -5.15 22.43 -40.51
N MET A 222 -4.61 22.16 -41.70
CA MET A 222 -3.91 23.16 -42.50
C MET A 222 -4.86 24.14 -43.21
N HIS A 223 -6.10 23.72 -43.48
CA HIS A 223 -7.09 24.52 -44.19
C HIS A 223 -7.60 25.73 -43.39
N GLU A 224 -7.51 25.68 -42.05
CA GLU A 224 -7.76 26.83 -41.17
C GLU A 224 -6.51 27.64 -40.85
N ALA A 225 -5.34 27.02 -40.68
CA ALA A 225 -4.08 27.76 -40.55
C ALA A 225 -3.83 28.71 -41.76
N ARG A 226 -4.20 28.27 -42.97
CA ARG A 226 -4.20 29.10 -44.20
C ARG A 226 -5.27 30.20 -44.23
N ARG A 227 -6.33 30.12 -43.42
CA ARG A 227 -7.33 31.21 -43.27
C ARG A 227 -6.85 32.31 -42.31
N LEU A 228 -5.84 32.04 -41.49
CA LEU A 228 -5.44 32.87 -40.34
C LEU A 228 -4.10 33.60 -40.52
N ASN A 229 -3.54 33.67 -41.74
CA ASN A 229 -2.33 34.44 -42.09
C ASN A 229 -1.05 34.11 -41.30
N LEU A 230 -0.89 32.88 -40.82
CA LEU A 230 0.40 32.40 -40.27
C LEU A 230 1.39 32.10 -41.40
N ASN A 231 2.61 32.67 -41.34
CA ASN A 231 3.71 32.37 -42.28
C ASN A 231 4.44 31.04 -41.94
N LEU A 232 3.67 29.96 -41.71
CA LEU A 232 4.21 28.61 -41.54
C LEU A 232 3.80 27.72 -42.72
N ASP A 233 4.73 26.91 -43.20
CA ASP A 233 4.40 25.78 -44.07
C ASP A 233 3.93 24.56 -43.26
N SER A 234 3.34 23.58 -43.97
CA SER A 234 2.77 22.38 -43.34
C SER A 234 3.84 21.57 -42.61
N ASP A 235 4.99 21.41 -43.26
CA ASP A 235 6.09 20.58 -42.81
C ASP A 235 6.68 21.12 -41.48
N THR A 236 6.78 22.45 -41.34
CA THR A 236 7.19 23.09 -40.08
C THR A 236 6.17 22.88 -38.96
N PHE A 237 4.88 22.98 -39.26
CA PHE A 237 3.84 22.80 -38.25
C PHE A 237 3.77 21.34 -37.77
N GLU A 238 3.83 20.37 -38.68
CA GLU A 238 3.87 18.95 -38.34
C GLU A 238 5.17 18.57 -37.60
N ALA A 239 6.32 19.14 -38.00
CA ALA A 239 7.57 19.00 -37.26
C ALA A 239 7.50 19.59 -35.84
N ALA A 240 6.75 20.68 -35.62
CA ALA A 240 6.51 21.20 -34.28
C ALA A 240 5.63 20.27 -33.44
N LEU A 241 4.59 19.66 -34.02
CA LEU A 241 3.77 18.66 -33.32
C LEU A 241 4.60 17.44 -32.90
N HIS A 242 5.47 16.93 -33.77
CA HIS A 242 6.42 15.86 -33.42
C HIS A 242 7.41 16.29 -32.34
N ALA A 243 8.06 17.45 -32.51
CA ALA A 243 9.04 17.93 -31.55
C ALA A 243 8.44 18.26 -30.16
N TYR A 244 7.13 18.51 -30.08
CA TYR A 244 6.44 18.53 -28.80
C TYR A 244 6.49 17.16 -28.10
N PHE A 245 6.16 16.05 -28.78
CA PHE A 245 6.16 14.72 -28.15
C PHE A 245 7.58 14.20 -27.89
N ASP A 246 8.52 14.44 -28.81
CA ASP A 246 9.92 14.03 -28.67
C ASP A 246 10.64 14.74 -27.49
N PHE A 247 10.25 15.98 -27.15
CA PHE A 247 10.99 16.81 -26.19
C PHE A 247 10.11 17.43 -25.09
N ALA A 248 9.07 18.17 -25.44
CA ALA A 248 8.27 18.93 -24.47
C ALA A 248 7.35 18.05 -23.60
N ALA A 249 6.77 16.98 -24.16
CA ALA A 249 5.86 16.07 -23.46
C ALA A 249 6.55 15.26 -22.35
N LEU A 250 7.88 15.12 -22.39
CA LEU A 250 8.69 14.56 -21.30
C LEU A 250 8.59 15.42 -20.02
N CYS A 251 8.41 16.74 -20.18
CA CYS A 251 8.25 17.70 -19.08
C CYS A 251 6.77 18.06 -18.83
N LEU A 252 5.91 17.93 -19.84
CA LEU A 252 4.46 18.21 -19.79
C LEU A 252 3.65 16.98 -20.25
N PRO A 253 3.55 15.89 -19.45
CA PRO A 253 2.89 14.65 -19.85
C PRO A 253 1.34 14.73 -19.79
N VAL A 254 0.77 15.84 -20.27
CA VAL A 254 -0.68 16.09 -20.37
C VAL A 254 -1.33 15.20 -21.42
N LEU A 255 -0.59 14.86 -22.49
CA LEU A 255 -1.09 14.12 -23.65
C LEU A 255 -0.41 12.76 -23.79
N LEU A 256 -1.19 11.77 -24.24
CA LEU A 256 -0.68 10.48 -24.70
C LEU A 256 -0.47 10.56 -26.22
N GLU A 257 0.78 10.40 -26.66
CA GLU A 257 1.20 10.57 -28.06
C GLU A 257 0.35 9.73 -29.05
N ASP A 258 0.24 8.41 -28.82
CA ASP A 258 -0.53 7.51 -29.67
C ASP A 258 -1.99 7.96 -29.86
N ALA A 259 -2.61 8.46 -28.79
CA ALA A 259 -4.00 8.91 -28.79
C ALA A 259 -4.16 10.26 -29.49
N PHE A 260 -3.18 11.17 -29.32
CA PHE A 260 -3.16 12.44 -30.07
C PHE A 260 -3.04 12.20 -31.57
N TRP A 261 -2.07 11.39 -32.02
CA TRP A 261 -1.86 11.16 -33.46
C TRP A 261 -3.03 10.45 -34.15
N GLU A 262 -3.78 9.62 -33.43
CA GLU A 262 -5.01 9.01 -33.94
C GLU A 262 -6.15 10.02 -34.12
N ASP A 263 -6.32 10.96 -33.18
CA ASP A 263 -7.30 12.05 -33.29
C ASP A 263 -6.86 13.10 -34.35
N TYR A 264 -5.55 13.35 -34.49
CA TYR A 264 -4.98 14.26 -35.48
C TYR A 264 -5.22 13.77 -36.91
N ARG A 265 -4.85 12.52 -37.22
CA ARG A 265 -5.06 11.89 -38.54
C ARG A 265 -6.55 11.78 -38.92
N ALA A 266 -7.43 11.74 -37.93
CA ALA A 266 -8.87 11.70 -38.13
C ALA A 266 -9.54 13.08 -38.15
N GLY A 267 -8.78 14.19 -38.03
CA GLY A 267 -9.31 15.55 -38.04
C GLY A 267 -10.22 15.88 -36.84
N ARG A 268 -10.00 15.24 -35.68
CA ARG A 268 -10.87 15.36 -34.49
C ARG A 268 -10.37 16.29 -33.40
N CYS A 269 -9.08 16.65 -33.39
CA CYS A 269 -8.50 17.58 -32.43
C CYS A 269 -9.13 18.98 -32.54
N SER A 270 -9.27 19.69 -31.43
CA SER A 270 -9.64 21.11 -31.47
C SER A 270 -8.46 21.98 -31.91
N PHE A 271 -8.75 23.13 -32.53
CA PHE A 271 -7.72 24.05 -33.00
C PHE A 271 -6.90 24.64 -31.85
N ALA A 272 -7.51 24.90 -30.69
CA ALA A 272 -6.81 25.26 -29.48
C ALA A 272 -5.73 24.21 -29.11
N LEU A 273 -6.07 22.91 -29.13
CA LEU A 273 -5.11 21.85 -28.83
C LEU A 273 -3.96 21.80 -29.84
N LEU A 274 -4.25 21.94 -31.13
CA LEU A 274 -3.22 21.95 -32.18
C LEU A 274 -2.25 23.14 -32.04
N PHE A 275 -2.77 24.34 -31.79
CA PHE A 275 -1.94 25.53 -31.60
C PHE A 275 -1.14 25.48 -30.29
N ALA A 276 -1.69 24.95 -29.20
CA ALA A 276 -0.99 24.75 -27.94
C ALA A 276 0.23 23.80 -28.08
N ILE A 277 0.02 22.64 -28.71
CA ILE A 277 1.08 21.65 -28.96
C ILE A 277 2.15 22.25 -29.88
N ALA A 278 1.76 22.85 -31.01
CA ALA A 278 2.71 23.45 -31.96
C ALA A 278 3.50 24.59 -31.30
N CYS A 279 2.85 25.45 -30.49
CA CYS A 279 3.51 26.49 -29.71
C CYS A 279 4.60 25.91 -28.79
N ARG A 280 4.29 24.85 -28.04
CA ARG A 280 5.27 24.21 -27.15
C ARG A 280 6.36 23.43 -27.90
N GLY A 281 6.10 22.97 -29.13
CA GLY A 281 7.05 22.23 -29.96
C GLY A 281 8.01 23.08 -30.81
N ILE A 282 7.59 24.28 -31.25
CA ILE A 282 8.39 25.15 -32.13
C ILE A 282 9.83 25.44 -31.65
N PRO A 283 10.12 25.66 -30.35
CA PRO A 283 11.49 25.86 -29.86
C PRO A 283 12.47 24.76 -30.27
N PHE A 284 11.99 23.53 -30.44
CA PHE A 284 12.78 22.34 -30.75
C PHE A 284 12.93 22.06 -32.26
N THR A 285 12.28 22.85 -33.13
CA THR A 285 12.37 22.73 -34.60
C THR A 285 13.62 23.43 -35.18
N THR A 286 13.78 23.43 -36.51
CA THR A 286 14.89 24.10 -37.22
C THR A 286 14.54 25.52 -37.72
N VAL A 287 13.36 26.06 -37.36
CA VAL A 287 12.90 27.40 -37.78
C VAL A 287 13.85 28.49 -37.28
N VAL A 288 14.05 29.54 -38.09
CA VAL A 288 14.95 30.65 -37.75
C VAL A 288 14.30 31.64 -36.77
N ASN A 289 13.03 31.98 -36.96
CA ASN A 289 12.28 32.95 -36.13
C ASN A 289 11.37 32.25 -35.11
N LYS A 290 11.94 31.35 -34.30
CA LYS A 290 11.18 30.48 -33.37
C LYS A 290 10.27 31.26 -32.43
N TRP A 291 10.78 32.35 -31.85
CA TRP A 291 10.06 33.15 -30.85
C TRP A 291 8.81 33.82 -31.45
N ASP A 292 8.95 34.52 -32.57
CA ASP A 292 7.83 35.20 -33.23
C ASP A 292 6.74 34.21 -33.66
N VAL A 293 7.17 33.06 -34.20
CA VAL A 293 6.28 31.96 -34.57
C VAL A 293 5.58 31.34 -33.35
N GLN A 294 6.30 31.19 -32.24
CA GLN A 294 5.76 30.66 -30.99
C GLN A 294 4.71 31.61 -30.39
N GLN A 295 4.99 32.92 -30.33
CA GLN A 295 4.03 33.93 -29.86
C GLN A 295 2.80 34.05 -30.79
N GLN A 296 2.98 33.90 -32.11
CA GLN A 296 1.86 33.81 -33.05
C GLN A 296 0.99 32.56 -32.82
N LEU A 297 1.58 31.40 -32.57
CA LEU A 297 0.83 30.18 -32.25
C LEU A 297 0.14 30.27 -30.88
N ALA A 298 0.77 30.89 -29.89
CA ALA A 298 0.17 31.18 -28.60
C ALA A 298 -1.06 32.11 -28.76
N HIS A 299 -0.94 33.17 -29.56
CA HIS A 299 -2.06 34.05 -29.88
C HIS A 299 -3.20 33.31 -30.58
N GLN A 300 -2.92 32.43 -31.53
CA GLN A 300 -3.95 31.64 -32.23
C GLN A 300 -4.59 30.57 -31.33
N PHE A 301 -3.84 29.97 -30.41
CA PHE A 301 -4.42 29.18 -29.31
C PHE A 301 -5.41 30.03 -28.50
N ARG A 302 -5.02 31.25 -28.12
CA ARG A 302 -5.83 32.15 -27.30
C ARG A 302 -7.16 32.49 -27.98
N GLU A 303 -7.13 32.91 -29.23
CA GLU A 303 -8.34 33.23 -30.00
C GLU A 303 -9.24 31.99 -30.16
N ALA A 304 -8.69 30.85 -30.60
CA ALA A 304 -9.45 29.61 -30.77
C ALA A 304 -10.07 29.09 -29.46
N PHE A 305 -9.37 29.25 -28.33
CA PHE A 305 -9.85 28.86 -27.01
C PHE A 305 -11.00 29.76 -26.53
N PHE A 306 -10.87 31.09 -26.66
CA PHE A 306 -11.94 32.01 -26.27
C PHE A 306 -13.17 31.96 -27.19
N GLU A 307 -12.98 31.76 -28.50
CA GLU A 307 -14.09 31.58 -29.45
C GLU A 307 -14.89 30.29 -29.13
N THR A 308 -14.20 29.23 -28.68
CA THR A 308 -14.81 28.00 -28.19
C THR A 308 -15.53 28.21 -26.85
N GLN A 309 -14.93 28.94 -25.89
CA GLN A 309 -15.56 29.28 -24.60
C GLN A 309 -16.84 30.10 -24.78
N ASN A 310 -16.81 31.16 -25.60
CA ASN A 310 -17.98 32.00 -25.90
C ASN A 310 -19.09 31.24 -26.64
N SER A 311 -18.76 30.14 -27.32
CA SER A 311 -19.73 29.23 -27.91
C SER A 311 -20.31 28.24 -26.88
N ALA A 312 -19.48 27.76 -25.95
CA ALA A 312 -19.82 26.78 -24.93
C ALA A 312 -20.71 27.32 -23.79
N THR A 313 -20.64 28.62 -23.47
CA THR A 313 -21.50 29.27 -22.46
C THR A 313 -23.00 29.15 -22.76
N ASN A 314 -23.40 28.89 -24.01
CA ASN A 314 -24.78 28.62 -24.41
C ASN A 314 -25.19 27.13 -24.34
N GLN A 315 -24.25 26.19 -24.08
CA GLN A 315 -24.52 24.74 -24.08
C GLN A 315 -23.94 23.96 -22.88
N GLY A 316 -23.21 24.60 -21.98
CA GLY A 316 -22.92 24.07 -20.63
C GLY A 316 -21.93 22.90 -20.56
N SER A 317 -21.10 22.66 -21.58
CA SER A 317 -20.02 21.66 -21.50
C SER A 317 -18.79 22.03 -22.36
N ILE A 318 -17.59 21.73 -21.85
CA ILE A 318 -16.30 22.00 -22.50
C ILE A 318 -15.71 20.67 -23.00
N ARG A 319 -15.07 20.66 -24.19
CA ARG A 319 -14.38 19.46 -24.70
C ARG A 319 -13.09 19.24 -23.92
N LEU A 320 -12.76 17.99 -23.62
CA LEU A 320 -11.49 17.65 -22.97
C LEU A 320 -10.26 18.14 -23.78
N ASP A 321 -10.32 18.20 -25.12
CA ASP A 321 -9.20 18.69 -25.95
C ASP A 321 -8.83 20.14 -25.59
N ASP A 322 -9.82 20.97 -25.26
CA ASP A 322 -9.62 22.38 -24.92
C ASP A 322 -9.09 22.54 -23.49
N LEU A 323 -9.47 21.64 -22.58
CA LEU A 323 -8.87 21.56 -21.23
C LEU A 323 -7.42 21.06 -21.27
N GLU A 324 -7.11 20.10 -22.15
CA GLU A 324 -5.74 19.66 -22.43
C GLU A 324 -4.92 20.81 -23.06
N ALA A 325 -5.49 21.55 -24.01
CA ALA A 325 -4.86 22.71 -24.63
C ALA A 325 -4.55 23.81 -23.60
N LEU A 326 -5.51 24.11 -22.71
CA LEU A 326 -5.33 25.04 -21.61
C LEU A 326 -4.19 24.57 -20.69
N ALA A 327 -4.20 23.31 -20.25
CA ALA A 327 -3.17 22.74 -19.39
C ALA A 327 -1.76 22.81 -19.99
N LEU A 328 -1.62 22.72 -21.32
CA LEU A 328 -0.35 22.95 -22.01
C LEU A 328 0.09 24.42 -22.01
N MET A 329 -0.84 25.36 -22.00
CA MET A 329 -0.58 26.81 -22.12
C MET A 329 -0.59 27.56 -20.79
N VAL A 330 -0.92 26.89 -19.68
CA VAL A 330 -0.73 27.43 -18.31
C VAL A 330 0.71 27.94 -18.13
N ASN A 331 0.84 29.11 -17.52
CA ASN A 331 2.11 29.82 -17.26
C ASN A 331 2.97 30.09 -18.52
N PHE A 332 2.36 30.21 -19.70
CA PHE A 332 3.04 30.74 -20.88
C PHE A 332 3.02 32.29 -20.86
N GLU A 333 4.19 32.92 -20.91
CA GLU A 333 4.30 34.39 -20.94
C GLU A 333 4.02 34.94 -22.35
N TYR A 334 2.98 35.75 -22.46
CA TYR A 334 2.61 36.48 -23.68
C TYR A 334 3.21 37.87 -23.66
N ASP A 335 4.13 38.16 -24.59
CA ASP A 335 4.68 39.51 -24.76
C ASP A 335 4.04 40.20 -25.96
N ASN A 336 3.23 41.23 -25.70
CA ASN A 336 2.61 42.07 -26.74
C ASN A 336 3.51 43.22 -27.21
N ALA A 337 4.70 43.41 -26.61
CA ALA A 337 5.61 44.48 -26.97
C ALA A 337 6.58 44.05 -28.09
N GLN A 338 6.39 44.58 -29.30
CA GLN A 338 7.41 44.57 -30.35
C GLN A 338 8.61 45.47 -29.97
N ASN A 339 9.43 45.07 -28.99
CA ASN A 339 10.86 45.42 -28.84
C ASN A 339 11.46 44.86 -27.53
N SER A 340 12.01 43.65 -27.59
CA SER A 340 13.15 43.26 -26.76
C SER A 340 13.89 42.10 -27.43
N CYS A 341 15.22 42.17 -27.48
CA CYS A 341 16.04 41.22 -28.24
C CYS A 341 16.58 40.13 -27.31
N VAL A 342 16.31 38.86 -27.65
CA VAL A 342 17.06 37.64 -27.27
C VAL A 342 17.82 37.69 -25.93
N THR A 343 17.16 37.35 -24.81
CA THR A 343 17.76 36.49 -23.76
C THR A 343 16.73 36.09 -22.68
N GLN A 344 16.12 34.91 -22.82
CA GLN A 344 15.93 33.96 -21.72
C GLN A 344 15.65 32.57 -22.35
N TYR A 345 16.19 31.48 -21.78
CA TYR A 345 15.96 30.09 -22.23
C TYR A 345 16.53 29.67 -23.61
N GLY A 346 17.59 30.32 -24.10
CA GLY A 346 18.40 29.81 -25.21
C GLY A 346 19.27 28.61 -24.79
N ILE A 347 18.71 27.39 -24.83
CA ILE A 347 19.37 26.15 -24.38
C ILE A 347 20.65 25.89 -25.19
N GLN A 348 21.78 25.67 -24.50
CA GLN A 348 23.07 25.32 -25.14
C GLN A 348 23.82 24.13 -24.52
N ASP A 349 23.45 23.62 -23.33
CA ASP A 349 24.20 22.53 -22.66
C ASP A 349 23.32 21.62 -21.77
N ARG A 350 23.80 20.40 -21.57
CA ARG A 350 23.19 19.31 -20.79
C ARG A 350 23.17 19.58 -19.28
N PHE A 351 24.10 20.38 -18.75
CA PHE A 351 24.08 20.79 -17.33
C PHE A 351 22.90 21.72 -17.00
N THR A 352 22.37 22.45 -17.98
CA THR A 352 21.20 23.31 -17.79
C THR A 352 19.93 22.48 -17.52
N ILE A 353 19.85 21.27 -18.09
CA ILE A 353 18.72 20.34 -17.93
C ILE A 353 18.56 19.89 -16.48
N GLU A 354 19.64 19.66 -15.71
CA GLU A 354 19.50 19.31 -14.28
C GLU A 354 18.98 20.50 -13.45
N GLY A 355 19.40 21.72 -13.77
CA GLY A 355 18.85 22.94 -13.15
C GLY A 355 17.37 23.17 -13.50
N GLU A 356 16.99 22.93 -14.75
CA GLU A 356 15.61 22.99 -15.23
C GLU A 356 14.75 21.87 -14.63
N MET A 357 15.26 20.64 -14.50
CA MET A 357 14.59 19.54 -13.80
C MET A 357 14.38 19.84 -12.31
N ILE A 358 15.36 20.43 -11.63
CA ILE A 358 15.20 20.89 -10.24
C ILE A 358 14.15 22.00 -10.18
N THR A 359 14.15 22.94 -11.12
CA THR A 359 13.18 24.06 -11.14
C THR A 359 11.76 23.60 -11.48
N CYS A 360 11.58 22.69 -12.45
CA CYS A 360 10.29 22.07 -12.76
C CYS A 360 9.82 21.13 -11.66
N ARG A 361 10.73 20.43 -10.95
CA ARG A 361 10.37 19.62 -9.78
C ARG A 361 9.98 20.49 -8.59
N VAL A 362 10.72 21.57 -8.32
CA VAL A 362 10.31 22.59 -7.35
C VAL A 362 8.98 23.20 -7.78
N GLY A 363 8.76 23.47 -9.06
CA GLY A 363 7.50 23.98 -9.61
C GLY A 363 6.34 23.00 -9.43
N TYR A 364 6.54 21.70 -9.69
CA TYR A 364 5.54 20.65 -9.49
C TYR A 364 5.25 20.41 -8.01
N GLU A 365 6.26 20.34 -7.15
CA GLU A 365 6.09 20.23 -5.69
C GLU A 365 5.51 21.53 -5.11
N THR A 366 5.74 22.69 -5.74
CA THR A 366 5.09 23.96 -5.39
C THR A 366 3.64 24.00 -5.88
N LEU A 367 3.33 23.46 -7.06
CA LEU A 367 1.96 23.38 -7.56
C LEU A 367 1.16 22.36 -6.75
N ARG A 368 1.77 21.23 -6.37
CA ARG A 368 1.26 20.27 -5.40
C ARG A 368 1.04 20.95 -4.05
N ALA A 369 2.03 21.68 -3.53
CA ALA A 369 1.86 22.46 -2.30
C ALA A 369 0.81 23.56 -2.44
N VAL A 370 0.55 24.11 -3.63
CA VAL A 370 -0.54 25.06 -3.89
C VAL A 370 -1.89 24.35 -3.94
N TYR A 371 -1.99 23.15 -4.51
CA TYR A 371 -3.19 22.30 -4.39
C TYR A 371 -3.44 21.92 -2.93
N ASP A 372 -2.42 21.45 -2.21
CA ASP A 372 -2.47 21.17 -0.78
C ASP A 372 -2.86 22.45 0.00
N ILE A 373 -2.32 23.63 -0.32
CA ILE A 373 -2.70 24.93 0.28
C ILE A 373 -4.14 25.30 -0.07
N VAL A 374 -4.64 25.03 -1.28
CA VAL A 374 -6.02 25.31 -1.70
C VAL A 374 -6.97 24.39 -0.95
N ASP A 375 -6.68 23.10 -0.85
CA ASP A 375 -7.48 22.15 -0.08
C ASP A 375 -7.42 22.44 1.42
N ILE A 376 -6.25 22.82 1.96
CA ILE A 376 -6.08 23.35 3.33
C ILE A 376 -6.88 24.64 3.50
N SER A 377 -6.99 25.50 2.48
CA SER A 377 -7.74 26.77 2.55
C SER A 377 -9.25 26.57 2.43
N VAL A 378 -9.69 25.55 1.70
CA VAL A 378 -11.09 25.08 1.65
C VAL A 378 -11.46 24.44 2.98
N TRP A 379 -10.62 23.55 3.51
CA TRP A 379 -10.76 22.93 4.82
C TRP A 379 -10.78 23.99 5.95
N ALA A 380 -9.81 24.92 5.99
CA ALA A 380 -9.76 25.98 7.00
C ALA A 380 -10.92 27.00 6.88
N LYS A 381 -11.56 27.12 5.70
CA LYS A 381 -12.82 27.85 5.56
C LYS A 381 -14.02 27.09 6.14
N GLN A 382 -14.01 25.76 6.08
CA GLN A 382 -15.06 24.92 6.65
C GLN A 382 -14.90 24.78 8.18
N ASP A 383 -13.67 24.61 8.67
CA ASP A 383 -13.35 24.39 10.09
C ASP A 383 -13.44 25.66 10.96
N ARG A 384 -13.30 26.86 10.36
CA ARG A 384 -13.55 28.15 11.03
C ARG A 384 -14.96 28.29 11.61
N ASN A 385 -15.92 27.47 11.18
CA ASN A 385 -17.27 27.44 11.74
C ASN A 385 -17.39 26.53 13.00
N GLN A 386 -16.32 25.82 13.41
CA GLN A 386 -16.31 24.93 14.59
C GLN A 386 -15.32 25.34 15.70
N GLY A 387 -14.50 26.38 15.49
CA GLY A 387 -13.87 27.12 16.58
C GLY A 387 -12.57 26.55 17.19
N ALA A 388 -11.81 25.75 16.44
CA ALA A 388 -10.49 25.28 16.86
C ALA A 388 -9.37 26.31 16.55
N GLU A 389 -8.39 26.45 17.46
CA GLU A 389 -7.19 27.28 17.23
C GLU A 389 -6.17 26.54 16.34
N LEU A 390 -5.91 27.09 15.15
CA LEU A 390 -4.88 26.61 14.24
C LEU A 390 -3.47 27.04 14.70
N GLY A 391 -2.84 26.21 15.53
CA GLY A 391 -1.40 26.27 15.80
C GLY A 391 -0.55 25.98 14.54
N GLN A 392 0.71 26.41 14.53
CA GLN A 392 1.65 26.18 13.41
C GLN A 392 1.90 24.68 13.17
N LYS A 393 1.17 24.10 12.22
CA LYS A 393 1.42 22.76 11.65
C LYS A 393 2.11 22.90 10.28
N SER A 394 2.95 21.93 9.93
CA SER A 394 3.56 21.82 8.60
C SER A 394 2.51 21.39 7.55
N LEU A 395 2.74 21.72 6.29
CA LEU A 395 1.98 21.20 5.14
C LEU A 395 1.94 19.65 5.13
N VAL A 396 3.04 19.01 5.56
CA VAL A 396 3.15 17.55 5.68
C VAL A 396 2.22 16.98 6.76
N ASP A 397 1.96 17.74 7.84
CA ASP A 397 1.06 17.33 8.92
C ASP A 397 -0.41 17.50 8.52
N LEU A 398 -0.68 18.40 7.55
CA LEU A 398 -2.00 18.76 7.08
C LEU A 398 -2.46 17.90 5.89
N ALA A 399 -1.56 17.39 5.06
CA ALA A 399 -1.92 16.57 3.89
C ALA A 399 -2.78 15.32 4.25
N PRO A 400 -2.49 14.52 5.30
CA PRO A 400 -3.39 13.43 5.68
C PRO A 400 -4.72 13.96 6.23
N GLN A 401 -4.73 15.10 6.92
CA GLN A 401 -5.94 15.78 7.43
C GLN A 401 -6.88 16.12 6.26
N VAL A 402 -6.33 16.69 5.18
CA VAL A 402 -7.02 16.97 3.92
C VAL A 402 -7.52 15.69 3.26
N THR A 403 -6.66 14.67 3.08
CA THR A 403 -7.05 13.40 2.45
C THR A 403 -8.20 12.72 3.20
N PHE A 404 -8.14 12.66 4.54
CA PHE A 404 -9.21 12.09 5.36
C PHE A 404 -10.50 12.93 5.37
N HIS A 405 -10.40 14.25 5.16
CA HIS A 405 -11.58 15.11 5.02
C HIS A 405 -12.24 15.01 3.64
N LEU A 406 -11.45 14.96 2.56
CA LEU A 406 -11.93 14.87 1.17
C LEU A 406 -12.40 13.46 0.77
N GLY A 407 -11.86 12.40 1.39
CA GLY A 407 -12.22 11.02 1.07
C GLY A 407 -11.65 10.49 -0.26
N HIS A 408 -10.63 11.16 -0.81
CA HIS A 408 -10.02 10.78 -2.09
C HIS A 408 -8.49 10.73 -1.96
N SER A 409 -7.86 9.72 -2.58
CA SER A 409 -6.41 9.56 -2.61
C SER A 409 -5.95 8.83 -3.89
N ASP A 410 -4.66 8.97 -4.23
CA ASP A 410 -4.00 8.21 -5.31
C ASP A 410 -4.14 6.68 -5.16
N PHE A 411 -4.44 6.20 -3.95
CA PHE A 411 -4.55 4.78 -3.61
C PHE A 411 -6.00 4.29 -3.46
N GLY A 412 -6.99 5.19 -3.65
CA GLY A 412 -8.41 4.86 -3.67
C GLY A 412 -9.30 5.89 -2.98
N ASP A 413 -10.60 5.69 -3.16
CA ASP A 413 -11.67 6.50 -2.57
C ASP A 413 -12.19 5.86 -1.28
N PHE A 414 -12.61 6.70 -0.33
CA PHE A 414 -13.23 6.26 0.93
C PHE A 414 -14.17 7.36 1.46
N VAL A 415 -15.11 7.00 2.32
CA VAL A 415 -16.05 7.98 2.87
C VAL A 415 -15.40 8.69 4.06
N GLY A 416 -14.67 9.77 3.77
CA GLY A 416 -13.74 10.44 4.68
C GLY A 416 -14.23 10.66 6.11
N ASN A 417 -15.44 11.18 6.25
CA ASN A 417 -16.03 11.48 7.55
C ASN A 417 -16.51 10.25 8.36
N THR A 418 -16.66 9.06 7.79
CA THR A 418 -17.31 7.91 8.48
C THR A 418 -16.39 7.05 9.36
N SER A 419 -15.08 7.25 9.29
CA SER A 419 -14.12 6.47 10.06
C SER A 419 -13.07 7.37 10.71
N SER A 420 -12.90 7.22 12.01
CA SER A 420 -11.80 7.80 12.76
C SER A 420 -10.48 7.09 12.44
N VAL A 421 -9.37 7.81 12.48
CA VAL A 421 -8.02 7.30 12.15
C VAL A 421 -7.01 7.79 13.18
N SER A 422 -6.08 6.93 13.60
CA SER A 422 -4.92 7.27 14.42
C SER A 422 -3.66 6.62 13.84
N ILE A 423 -2.61 7.40 13.63
CA ILE A 423 -1.32 6.96 13.11
C ILE A 423 -0.23 7.46 14.06
N THR A 424 0.62 6.56 14.56
CA THR A 424 1.72 6.90 15.46
C THR A 424 3.00 6.19 15.01
N THR A 425 4.11 6.91 14.93
CA THR A 425 5.38 6.42 14.35
C THR A 425 6.56 6.75 15.26
N MET A 426 7.42 5.77 15.54
CA MET A 426 8.53 5.90 16.51
C MET A 426 9.80 5.24 15.97
N SER A 427 10.98 5.76 16.37
CA SER A 427 12.28 5.16 16.09
C SER A 427 12.92 4.58 17.35
N THR A 428 13.72 3.52 17.21
CA THR A 428 14.62 3.04 18.28
C THR A 428 15.74 4.02 18.59
N GLU A 429 16.10 4.90 17.66
CA GLU A 429 17.14 5.94 17.85
C GLU A 429 16.65 7.12 18.72
N ASP A 430 15.33 7.32 18.84
CA ASP A 430 14.75 8.41 19.63
C ASP A 430 14.84 8.09 21.13
N SER A 431 15.57 8.90 21.88
CA SER A 431 15.87 8.64 23.30
C SER A 431 14.71 8.84 24.26
N GLU A 432 13.71 9.64 23.90
CA GLU A 432 12.63 10.08 24.82
C GLU A 432 11.33 9.27 24.70
N GLU A 433 11.32 8.20 23.89
CA GLU A 433 10.11 7.43 23.53
C GLU A 433 8.97 8.33 22.97
N ILE A 434 9.33 9.44 22.29
CA ILE A 434 8.40 10.37 21.64
C ILE A 434 8.16 9.94 20.18
N PRO A 435 6.91 9.91 19.69
CA PRO A 435 6.64 9.71 18.27
C PRO A 435 7.13 10.86 17.40
N PHE A 436 7.91 10.56 16.35
CA PHE A 436 8.38 11.56 15.37
C PHE A 436 7.30 11.94 14.34
N PHE A 437 6.27 11.09 14.18
CA PHE A 437 5.05 11.40 13.43
C PHE A 437 3.84 10.88 14.20
N ASN A 438 2.85 11.74 14.40
CA ASN A 438 1.64 11.43 15.15
C ASN A 438 0.45 12.18 14.53
N PHE A 439 -0.57 11.46 14.10
CA PHE A 439 -1.70 11.99 13.35
C PHE A 439 -3.01 11.35 13.80
N HIS A 440 -4.03 12.17 14.05
CA HIS A 440 -5.36 11.73 14.47
C HIS A 440 -6.44 12.46 13.68
N PHE A 441 -7.48 11.71 13.32
CA PHE A 441 -8.69 12.22 12.68
C PHE A 441 -9.91 11.68 13.45
N THR A 442 -10.73 12.59 13.97
CA THR A 442 -11.95 12.29 14.72
C THR A 442 -13.14 12.32 13.77
N SER A 443 -13.80 11.16 13.57
CA SER A 443 -15.07 11.11 12.83
C SER A 443 -16.21 11.77 13.62
N PRO A 444 -17.09 12.56 12.99
CA PRO A 444 -18.34 13.01 13.60
C PRO A 444 -19.37 11.90 13.86
N PHE A 445 -19.10 10.64 13.47
CA PHE A 445 -19.99 9.49 13.70
C PHE A 445 -19.54 8.59 14.85
N LEU A 446 -18.90 9.17 15.87
CA LEU A 446 -18.66 8.51 17.14
C LEU A 446 -19.90 8.56 18.05
N ASN A 447 -20.06 7.53 18.88
CA ASN A 447 -21.20 7.33 19.74
C ASN A 447 -20.91 7.84 21.17
N GLU A 448 -21.00 9.15 21.35
CA GLU A 448 -20.82 9.80 22.66
C GLU A 448 -21.78 9.22 23.72
N THR A 449 -23.01 8.86 23.33
CA THR A 449 -24.01 8.29 24.26
C THR A 449 -23.65 6.89 24.76
N ALA A 450 -22.88 6.12 23.98
CA ALA A 450 -22.27 4.86 24.41
C ALA A 450 -20.95 5.06 25.18
N GLY A 451 -20.52 6.30 25.41
CA GLY A 451 -19.29 6.63 26.12
C GLY A 451 -18.04 6.73 25.25
N SER A 452 -18.18 7.00 23.95
CA SER A 452 -17.04 7.37 23.10
C SER A 452 -16.40 8.69 23.57
N THR A 453 -15.10 8.84 23.33
CA THR A 453 -14.42 10.14 23.33
C THR A 453 -14.99 11.05 22.23
N THR A 454 -15.00 12.35 22.51
CA THR A 454 -15.36 13.43 21.58
C THR A 454 -14.17 13.92 20.75
N ASN A 455 -12.95 13.61 21.18
CA ASN A 455 -11.72 13.92 20.44
C ASN A 455 -10.72 12.77 20.56
N ILE A 456 -10.08 12.43 19.44
CA ILE A 456 -9.14 11.32 19.34
C ILE A 456 -7.70 11.82 19.47
N THR A 457 -6.93 11.07 20.23
CA THR A 457 -5.51 11.27 20.54
C THR A 457 -4.77 9.94 20.40
N GLU A 458 -3.46 9.96 20.53
CA GLU A 458 -2.61 8.76 20.49
C GLU A 458 -2.85 7.79 21.66
N ASP A 459 -3.52 8.25 22.72
CA ASP A 459 -3.95 7.46 23.88
C ASP A 459 -5.39 6.92 23.73
N SER A 460 -6.09 7.26 22.64
CA SER A 460 -7.46 6.79 22.42
C SER A 460 -7.49 5.31 22.04
N VAL A 461 -8.42 4.56 22.65
CA VAL A 461 -8.42 3.09 22.65
C VAL A 461 -9.38 2.52 21.62
N TYR A 462 -8.86 1.61 20.82
CA TYR A 462 -9.54 0.87 19.76
C TYR A 462 -9.55 -0.63 20.11
N ARG A 463 -10.47 -1.42 19.52
CA ARG A 463 -10.23 -2.86 19.40
C ARG A 463 -9.12 -3.07 18.36
N ILE A 464 -8.14 -3.93 18.66
CA ILE A 464 -7.01 -4.20 17.75
C ILE A 464 -7.09 -5.54 17.04
N GLY A 465 -8.20 -6.27 17.22
CA GLY A 465 -8.45 -7.53 16.56
C GLY A 465 -7.23 -8.45 16.59
N SER A 466 -6.88 -8.99 15.43
CA SER A 466 -5.81 -9.98 15.28
C SER A 466 -4.37 -9.51 15.54
N ILE A 467 -4.13 -8.28 15.96
CA ILE A 467 -2.84 -7.89 16.57
C ILE A 467 -2.65 -8.61 17.93
N SER A 468 -3.73 -9.02 18.60
CA SER A 468 -3.71 -9.86 19.83
C SER A 468 -2.81 -11.12 19.71
N LYS A 469 -2.67 -11.65 18.50
CA LYS A 469 -1.82 -12.81 18.20
C LYS A 469 -0.33 -12.55 18.45
N LEU A 470 0.15 -11.32 18.20
CA LEU A 470 1.54 -10.93 18.51
C LEU A 470 1.78 -10.98 20.02
N PHE A 471 0.87 -10.40 20.80
CA PHE A 471 0.94 -10.41 22.27
C PHE A 471 0.94 -11.84 22.84
N THR A 472 0.13 -12.74 22.27
CA THR A 472 0.09 -14.17 22.65
C THR A 472 1.45 -14.85 22.43
N VAL A 473 2.04 -14.73 21.22
CA VAL A 473 3.34 -15.36 20.93
C VAL A 473 4.49 -14.69 21.70
N TYR A 474 4.42 -13.37 21.89
CA TYR A 474 5.40 -12.64 22.68
C TYR A 474 5.38 -13.05 24.15
N ALA A 475 4.19 -13.23 24.75
CA ALA A 475 4.06 -13.77 26.10
C ALA A 475 4.60 -15.21 26.22
N LEU A 476 4.39 -16.07 25.22
CA LEU A 476 4.97 -17.42 25.16
C LEU A 476 6.51 -17.38 25.15
N LEU A 477 7.07 -16.56 24.26
CA LEU A 477 8.52 -16.40 24.12
C LEU A 477 9.18 -15.78 25.36
N LEU A 478 8.54 -14.80 26.00
CA LEU A 478 9.08 -14.15 27.20
C LEU A 478 9.12 -15.09 28.41
N ASN A 479 8.04 -15.83 28.65
CA ASN A 479 7.91 -16.63 29.88
C ASN A 479 8.54 -18.03 29.74
N PHE A 480 8.59 -18.59 28.52
CA PHE A 480 8.99 -19.98 28.29
C PHE A 480 10.06 -20.16 27.20
N GLY A 481 10.50 -19.07 26.55
CA GLY A 481 11.47 -19.11 25.47
C GLY A 481 11.00 -19.95 24.29
N ARG A 482 11.95 -20.62 23.62
CA ARG A 482 11.66 -21.60 22.57
C ARG A 482 11.70 -23.06 23.06
N LYS A 483 11.78 -23.31 24.37
CA LYS A 483 11.92 -24.66 24.94
C LYS A 483 10.79 -25.61 24.51
N HIS A 484 9.57 -25.07 24.42
CA HIS A 484 8.35 -25.81 24.11
C HIS A 484 7.93 -25.66 22.63
N TRP A 485 8.76 -25.02 21.79
CA TRP A 485 8.36 -24.60 20.44
C TRP A 485 8.05 -25.79 19.53
N ASP A 486 8.86 -26.84 19.61
CA ASP A 486 8.77 -28.02 18.75
C ASP A 486 8.04 -29.19 19.46
N ASN A 487 7.41 -28.94 20.63
CA ASN A 487 6.60 -29.92 21.35
C ASN A 487 5.18 -30.01 20.78
N PRO A 488 4.58 -31.22 20.71
CA PRO A 488 3.17 -31.42 20.39
C PRO A 488 2.22 -30.61 21.29
N VAL A 489 1.11 -30.14 20.73
CA VAL A 489 0.06 -29.46 21.50
C VAL A 489 -0.63 -30.41 22.50
N THR A 490 -0.66 -31.70 22.19
CA THR A 490 -1.19 -32.78 23.05
C THR A 490 -0.40 -32.96 24.35
N ASP A 491 0.83 -32.42 24.47
CA ASP A 491 1.56 -32.37 25.75
C ASP A 491 0.83 -31.51 26.79
N TYR A 492 0.15 -30.45 26.34
CA TYR A 492 -0.40 -29.38 27.18
C TYR A 492 -1.93 -29.36 27.25
N ILE A 493 -2.61 -29.88 26.23
CA ILE A 493 -4.07 -29.81 26.09
C ILE A 493 -4.67 -31.24 26.13
N PRO A 494 -5.22 -31.67 27.29
CA PRO A 494 -5.81 -33.00 27.43
C PRO A 494 -6.89 -33.32 26.40
N GLU A 495 -7.74 -32.34 26.07
CA GLU A 495 -8.85 -32.51 25.14
C GLU A 495 -8.38 -32.88 23.72
N LEU A 496 -7.22 -32.37 23.30
CA LEU A 496 -6.61 -32.71 22.00
C LEU A 496 -5.87 -34.05 22.06
N ARG A 497 -5.33 -34.43 23.22
CA ARG A 497 -4.75 -35.77 23.45
C ARG A 497 -5.83 -36.86 23.44
N GLU A 498 -7.02 -36.56 23.96
CA GLU A 498 -8.18 -37.46 23.90
C GLU A 498 -8.77 -37.54 22.47
N ALA A 499 -8.70 -36.45 21.70
CA ALA A 499 -9.10 -36.44 20.29
C ALA A 499 -8.09 -37.14 19.34
N ALA A 500 -6.83 -37.30 19.75
CA ALA A 500 -5.82 -38.06 19.01
C ALA A 500 -6.12 -39.56 19.08
N GLN A 501 -6.88 -40.08 18.11
CA GLN A 501 -7.28 -41.49 18.07
C GLN A 501 -6.16 -42.41 17.55
N PRO A 502 -5.61 -43.34 18.36
CA PRO A 502 -4.55 -44.23 17.89
C PRO A 502 -5.05 -45.20 16.81
N GLY A 503 -4.43 -45.17 15.62
CA GLY A 503 -4.66 -46.14 14.55
C GLY A 503 -5.80 -45.83 13.56
N MET A 504 -6.39 -44.63 13.59
CA MET A 504 -7.34 -44.17 12.56
C MET A 504 -6.61 -43.40 11.45
N GLU A 505 -6.13 -44.12 10.43
CA GLU A 505 -5.39 -43.58 9.28
C GLU A 505 -6.30 -42.85 8.25
N ASN A 506 -7.04 -41.82 8.67
CA ASN A 506 -7.78 -40.96 7.75
C ASN A 506 -7.41 -39.47 7.89
N PRO A 507 -6.31 -39.02 7.25
CA PRO A 507 -5.84 -37.64 7.30
C PRO A 507 -6.72 -36.65 6.50
N VAL A 508 -7.82 -37.11 5.88
CA VAL A 508 -8.82 -36.23 5.27
C VAL A 508 -9.86 -35.82 6.31
N ASP A 509 -10.32 -36.77 7.13
CA ASP A 509 -11.40 -36.53 8.10
C ASP A 509 -10.91 -36.18 9.52
N LEU A 510 -9.67 -36.53 9.87
CA LEU A 510 -9.10 -36.33 11.21
C LEU A 510 -7.87 -35.43 11.20
N VAL A 511 -7.74 -34.61 12.24
CA VAL A 511 -6.55 -33.81 12.52
C VAL A 511 -5.53 -34.68 13.28
N ASP A 512 -4.30 -34.73 12.78
CA ASP A 512 -3.16 -35.31 13.50
C ASP A 512 -2.66 -34.33 14.57
N TRP A 513 -3.28 -34.38 15.74
CA TRP A 513 -2.94 -33.53 16.89
C TRP A 513 -1.55 -33.83 17.48
N GLU A 514 -1.01 -35.04 17.30
CA GLU A 514 0.31 -35.40 17.82
C GLU A 514 1.44 -34.77 17.00
N SER A 515 1.23 -34.55 15.70
CA SER A 515 2.18 -33.83 14.83
C SER A 515 2.10 -32.30 14.91
N ILE A 516 1.08 -31.71 15.56
CA ILE A 516 0.93 -30.25 15.64
C ILE A 516 1.75 -29.68 16.80
N THR A 517 2.80 -28.92 16.48
CA THR A 517 3.65 -28.26 17.48
C THR A 517 3.13 -26.88 17.89
N LEU A 518 3.57 -26.37 19.05
CA LEU A 518 3.29 -24.97 19.45
C LEU A 518 3.81 -23.96 18.42
N GLY A 519 4.96 -24.25 17.82
CA GLY A 519 5.58 -23.46 16.77
C GLY A 519 4.77 -23.44 15.48
N ALA A 520 4.24 -24.59 15.06
CA ALA A 520 3.34 -24.68 13.91
C ALA A 520 2.04 -23.89 14.15
N MET A 521 1.48 -23.90 15.36
CA MET A 521 0.35 -23.03 15.71
C MET A 521 0.72 -21.54 15.66
N ALA A 522 1.84 -21.15 16.29
CA ALA A 522 2.30 -19.76 16.33
C ALA A 522 2.63 -19.19 14.94
N SER A 523 3.04 -20.03 14.00
CA SER A 523 3.41 -19.69 12.61
C SER A 523 2.31 -19.89 11.57
N GLN A 524 1.07 -20.20 11.98
CA GLN A 524 -0.05 -20.52 11.08
C GLN A 524 0.19 -21.75 10.18
N LEU A 525 1.08 -22.66 10.58
CA LEU A 525 1.44 -23.89 9.86
C LEU A 525 0.79 -25.17 10.44
N SER A 526 -0.01 -25.06 11.51
CA SER A 526 -0.69 -26.22 12.12
C SER A 526 -1.71 -26.94 11.22
N GLY A 527 -2.17 -26.33 10.12
CA GLY A 527 -3.11 -26.95 9.17
C GLY A 527 -4.56 -27.13 9.67
N ILE A 528 -4.87 -26.65 10.87
CA ILE A 528 -6.20 -26.80 11.50
C ILE A 528 -7.22 -25.77 11.00
N GLY A 529 -8.50 -26.01 11.33
CA GLY A 529 -9.61 -25.11 11.01
C GLY A 529 -9.40 -23.67 11.48
N ARG A 530 -9.97 -22.71 10.73
CA ARG A 530 -9.82 -21.28 11.02
C ARG A 530 -10.44 -20.89 12.37
N ASP A 531 -11.70 -21.24 12.56
CA ASP A 531 -12.58 -20.84 13.66
C ASP A 531 -13.41 -22.04 14.12
N TYR A 532 -14.00 -21.98 15.32
CA TYR A 532 -15.15 -22.81 15.70
C TYR A 532 -16.40 -21.94 15.79
N ALA A 533 -17.48 -22.36 15.11
CA ALA A 533 -18.82 -21.76 15.08
C ALA A 533 -18.98 -20.27 14.68
N ASN A 534 -18.05 -19.36 15.00
CA ASN A 534 -18.15 -17.92 14.71
C ASN A 534 -18.48 -17.60 13.24
N GLY A 535 -17.77 -18.26 12.32
CA GLY A 535 -17.98 -18.15 10.87
C GLY A 535 -19.02 -19.11 10.29
N ASP A 536 -19.79 -19.82 11.12
CA ASP A 536 -20.79 -20.79 10.66
C ASP A 536 -22.08 -20.07 10.26
N LEU A 537 -22.53 -20.30 9.02
CA LEU A 537 -23.78 -19.72 8.52
C LEU A 537 -25.00 -20.24 9.29
N ALA A 538 -24.95 -21.45 9.85
CA ALA A 538 -26.00 -22.04 10.69
C ALA A 538 -26.20 -21.25 12.01
N SER A 539 -25.15 -20.59 12.50
CA SER A 539 -25.17 -19.75 13.70
C SER A 539 -25.61 -18.31 13.46
N GLN A 540 -25.90 -17.96 12.21
CA GLN A 540 -26.21 -16.59 11.76
C GLN A 540 -27.62 -16.54 11.18
N ASN A 541 -28.23 -15.36 11.11
CA ASN A 541 -29.55 -15.17 10.49
C ASN A 541 -29.46 -15.14 8.94
N PHE A 542 -28.89 -16.21 8.35
CA PHE A 542 -28.63 -16.34 6.92
C PHE A 542 -29.62 -17.34 6.28
N PRO A 543 -30.26 -17.04 5.14
CA PRO A 543 -31.26 -17.92 4.53
C PRO A 543 -30.59 -19.07 3.73
N TRP A 544 -29.92 -19.99 4.42
CA TRP A 544 -29.09 -21.05 3.82
C TRP A 544 -29.85 -21.95 2.83
N GLU A 545 -31.11 -22.31 3.12
CA GLU A 545 -31.95 -23.09 2.20
C GLU A 545 -32.19 -22.37 0.87
N GLN A 546 -32.40 -21.05 0.90
CA GLN A 546 -32.58 -20.22 -0.30
C GLN A 546 -31.27 -20.05 -1.07
N ALA A 547 -30.13 -20.14 -0.39
CA ALA A 547 -28.80 -20.21 -0.99
C ALA A 547 -28.46 -21.61 -1.57
N GLY A 548 -29.36 -22.60 -1.46
CA GLY A 548 -29.17 -23.95 -1.98
C GLY A 548 -28.39 -24.89 -1.06
N LEU A 549 -28.17 -24.52 0.20
CA LEU A 549 -27.63 -25.41 1.23
C LEU A 549 -28.76 -26.30 1.80
N PRO A 550 -28.44 -27.51 2.30
CA PRO A 550 -29.45 -28.37 2.91
C PRO A 550 -30.02 -27.75 4.21
N SER A 551 -31.22 -28.19 4.59
CA SER A 551 -31.72 -27.97 5.95
C SER A 551 -30.88 -28.80 6.94
N LEU A 552 -30.61 -28.22 8.12
CA LEU A 552 -29.83 -28.86 9.17
C LEU A 552 -30.76 -29.31 10.32
N PRO A 553 -30.50 -30.47 10.95
CA PRO A 553 -31.12 -30.82 12.22
C PRO A 553 -30.61 -29.90 13.33
N MET A 554 -31.33 -29.81 14.45
CA MET A 554 -30.96 -28.88 15.53
C MET A 554 -29.61 -29.24 16.19
N GLU A 555 -29.23 -30.51 16.22
CA GLU A 555 -27.94 -30.98 16.72
C GLU A 555 -26.73 -30.53 15.88
N ASP A 556 -26.91 -30.23 14.59
CA ASP A 556 -25.85 -29.76 13.70
C ASP A 556 -25.67 -28.22 13.74
N ILE A 557 -26.54 -27.50 14.45
CA ILE A 557 -26.45 -26.04 14.60
C ILE A 557 -25.67 -25.72 15.90
N PRO A 558 -24.54 -24.99 15.83
CA PRO A 558 -23.76 -24.66 17.03
C PRO A 558 -24.58 -23.90 18.08
N SER A 559 -24.45 -24.27 19.35
CA SER A 559 -25.11 -23.59 20.48
C SER A 559 -24.40 -22.31 20.96
N CYS A 560 -23.16 -22.11 20.52
CA CYS A 560 -22.29 -21.01 20.89
C CYS A 560 -21.46 -20.61 19.66
N ALA A 561 -21.05 -19.34 19.56
CA ALA A 561 -20.23 -18.86 18.44
C ALA A 561 -19.40 -17.60 18.75
N GLY A 562 -19.76 -16.83 19.79
CA GLY A 562 -19.10 -15.55 20.10
C GLY A 562 -19.42 -14.44 19.10
N ASN A 563 -20.61 -14.48 18.50
CA ASN A 563 -21.08 -13.51 17.50
C ASN A 563 -22.30 -12.73 18.02
N ALA A 564 -22.94 -11.92 17.18
CA ALA A 564 -24.11 -11.11 17.58
C ALA A 564 -25.37 -11.93 17.91
N SER A 565 -25.42 -13.22 17.54
CA SER A 565 -26.58 -14.10 17.71
C SER A 565 -26.39 -15.15 18.80
N LEU A 566 -25.15 -15.59 19.07
CA LEU A 566 -24.83 -16.62 20.06
C LEU A 566 -23.67 -16.21 20.98
N PRO A 567 -23.71 -16.59 22.27
CA PRO A 567 -22.66 -16.28 23.23
C PRO A 567 -21.30 -16.91 22.84
N PRO A 568 -20.17 -16.41 23.37
CA PRO A 568 -18.88 -17.08 23.25
C PRO A 568 -18.93 -18.50 23.81
N CYS A 569 -18.38 -19.46 23.05
CA CYS A 569 -18.21 -20.83 23.54
C CYS A 569 -17.29 -20.85 24.75
N ASN A 570 -17.65 -21.58 25.80
CA ASN A 570 -16.69 -21.94 26.84
C ASN A 570 -15.74 -23.04 26.33
N ARG A 571 -14.66 -23.31 27.08
CA ARG A 571 -13.63 -24.31 26.73
C ARG A 571 -14.19 -25.71 26.42
N GLN A 572 -15.19 -26.18 27.18
CA GLN A 572 -15.79 -27.49 26.96
C GLN A 572 -16.58 -27.54 25.65
N GLU A 573 -17.47 -26.57 25.42
CA GLU A 573 -18.26 -26.47 24.18
C GLU A 573 -17.35 -26.34 22.94
N TYR A 574 -16.29 -25.54 23.07
CA TYR A 574 -15.30 -25.35 22.02
C TYR A 574 -14.60 -26.65 21.65
N PHE A 575 -14.02 -27.40 22.61
CA PHE A 575 -13.33 -28.64 22.27
C PHE A 575 -14.29 -29.76 21.84
N GLN A 576 -15.51 -29.81 22.40
CA GLN A 576 -16.52 -30.79 22.00
C GLN A 576 -16.85 -30.71 20.50
N GLY A 577 -16.97 -29.51 19.92
CA GLY A 577 -17.23 -29.36 18.48
C GLY A 577 -15.99 -29.16 17.61
N PHE A 578 -14.96 -28.44 18.08
CA PHE A 578 -13.77 -28.17 17.26
C PHE A 578 -12.96 -29.42 16.95
N THR A 579 -12.94 -30.41 17.86
CA THR A 579 -12.26 -31.70 17.64
C THR A 579 -12.95 -32.58 16.59
N GLN A 580 -14.22 -32.29 16.26
CA GLN A 580 -14.97 -32.99 15.20
C GLN A 580 -14.70 -32.39 13.79
N ARG A 581 -13.93 -31.30 13.70
CA ARG A 581 -13.58 -30.68 12.42
C ARG A 581 -12.48 -31.48 11.71
N GLN A 582 -12.68 -31.65 10.42
CA GLN A 582 -11.67 -32.18 9.49
C GLN A 582 -10.41 -31.30 9.44
N ALA A 583 -9.28 -31.91 9.10
CA ALA A 583 -8.04 -31.18 8.80
C ALA A 583 -8.19 -30.32 7.54
N VAL A 584 -7.57 -29.14 7.51
CA VAL A 584 -7.53 -28.29 6.30
C VAL A 584 -6.30 -28.64 5.45
N PHE A 585 -5.16 -28.82 6.12
CA PHE A 585 -3.92 -29.36 5.54
C PHE A 585 -3.19 -30.20 6.61
N PRO A 586 -2.25 -31.07 6.21
CA PRO A 586 -1.26 -31.62 7.14
C PRO A 586 -0.39 -30.49 7.72
N PRO A 587 0.11 -30.63 8.97
CA PRO A 587 1.02 -29.67 9.57
C PRO A 587 2.24 -29.36 8.69
N ASP A 588 2.77 -28.14 8.80
CA ASP A 588 3.95 -27.63 8.08
C ASP A 588 3.88 -27.69 6.54
N THR A 589 2.70 -27.93 5.95
CA THR A 589 2.51 -27.98 4.48
C THR A 589 2.44 -26.59 3.84
N THR A 590 1.60 -25.70 4.37
CA THR A 590 1.34 -24.35 3.82
C THR A 590 0.70 -23.49 4.91
N PRO A 591 0.98 -22.18 4.98
CA PRO A 591 0.35 -21.33 5.98
C PRO A 591 -1.16 -21.19 5.72
N VAL A 592 -1.97 -21.49 6.73
CA VAL A 592 -3.41 -21.28 6.74
C VAL A 592 -3.79 -20.52 8.00
N TYR A 593 -4.47 -19.41 7.82
CA TYR A 593 -4.84 -18.52 8.92
C TYR A 593 -5.85 -19.20 9.86
N SER A 594 -5.44 -19.42 11.11
CA SER A 594 -6.29 -19.91 12.19
C SER A 594 -6.35 -18.93 13.36
N ASN A 595 -7.56 -18.69 13.85
CA ASN A 595 -7.83 -18.09 15.16
C ASN A 595 -7.79 -19.17 16.24
N ALA A 596 -8.39 -20.33 15.96
CA ALA A 596 -8.40 -21.50 16.84
C ALA A 596 -7.01 -21.89 17.37
N ALA A 597 -5.97 -21.84 16.51
CA ALA A 597 -4.58 -22.06 16.91
C ALA A 597 -4.13 -21.11 18.05
N PHE A 598 -4.57 -19.85 18.03
CA PHE A 598 -4.19 -18.84 19.02
C PHE A 598 -5.03 -18.95 20.31
N ARG A 599 -6.29 -19.38 20.21
CA ARG A 599 -7.11 -19.72 21.37
C ARG A 599 -6.51 -20.90 22.13
N ILE A 600 -6.11 -21.93 21.39
CA ILE A 600 -5.39 -23.08 21.94
C ILE A 600 -4.05 -22.65 22.55
N LEU A 601 -3.27 -21.79 21.90
CA LEU A 601 -2.05 -21.21 22.51
C LEU A 601 -2.34 -20.40 23.79
N GLY A 602 -3.50 -19.75 23.89
CA GLY A 602 -3.98 -19.15 25.13
C GLY A 602 -4.12 -20.18 26.26
N TYR A 603 -4.84 -21.28 26.02
CA TYR A 603 -4.94 -22.38 26.98
C TYR A 603 -3.59 -23.05 27.30
N VAL A 604 -2.66 -23.11 26.34
CA VAL A 604 -1.29 -23.60 26.57
C VAL A 604 -0.52 -22.68 27.51
N LEU A 605 -0.63 -21.36 27.33
CA LEU A 605 -0.03 -20.38 28.25
C LEU A 605 -0.54 -20.57 29.67
N GLU A 606 -1.85 -20.76 29.84
CA GLU A 606 -2.47 -20.99 31.15
C GLU A 606 -2.03 -22.31 31.80
N ALA A 607 -1.94 -23.39 31.00
CA ALA A 607 -1.43 -24.69 31.45
C ALA A 607 0.05 -24.63 31.87
N LEU A 608 0.87 -23.82 31.19
CA LEU A 608 2.29 -23.63 31.48
C LEU A 608 2.54 -22.68 32.66
N SER A 609 1.74 -21.62 32.83
CA SER A 609 1.94 -20.60 33.88
C SER A 609 1.21 -20.91 35.19
N GLY A 610 0.12 -21.68 35.15
CA GLY A 610 -0.80 -21.84 36.27
C GLY A 610 -1.62 -20.56 36.59
N THR A 611 -1.65 -19.59 35.67
CA THR A 611 -2.38 -18.32 35.79
C THR A 611 -3.19 -18.04 34.53
N SER A 612 -4.20 -17.18 34.59
CA SER A 612 -4.99 -16.86 33.38
C SER A 612 -4.17 -16.09 32.34
N TYR A 613 -4.55 -16.23 31.06
CA TYR A 613 -3.91 -15.54 29.95
C TYR A 613 -3.79 -14.03 30.20
N SER A 614 -4.87 -13.41 30.67
CA SER A 614 -4.93 -11.97 30.98
C SER A 614 -3.98 -11.56 32.10
N SER A 615 -3.86 -12.35 33.17
CA SER A 615 -2.92 -12.07 34.27
C SER A 615 -1.47 -12.23 33.83
N LEU A 616 -1.16 -13.26 33.03
CA LEU A 616 0.17 -13.47 32.48
C LEU A 616 0.57 -12.35 31.51
N LEU A 617 -0.31 -12.00 30.57
CA LEU A 617 -0.10 -10.92 29.61
C LEU A 617 0.15 -9.58 30.31
N ARG A 618 -0.71 -9.23 31.27
CA ARG A 618 -0.60 -7.98 32.04
C ARG A 618 0.75 -7.86 32.75
N SER A 619 1.12 -8.89 33.51
CA SER A 619 2.31 -8.87 34.36
C SER A 619 3.64 -9.06 33.61
N SER A 620 3.65 -9.79 32.50
CA SER A 620 4.88 -10.05 31.72
C SER A 620 5.08 -9.13 30.51
N VAL A 621 4.03 -8.52 29.97
CA VAL A 621 4.10 -7.65 28.77
C VAL A 621 3.65 -6.23 29.06
N LEU A 622 2.41 -6.03 29.52
CA LEU A 622 1.78 -4.71 29.49
C LEU A 622 2.36 -3.78 30.56
N GLU A 623 2.44 -4.23 31.81
CA GLU A 623 3.00 -3.44 32.92
C GLU A 623 4.52 -3.16 32.76
N PRO A 624 5.38 -4.14 32.40
CA PRO A 624 6.82 -3.88 32.20
C PRO A 624 7.14 -2.95 31.03
N LEU A 625 6.26 -2.84 30.04
CA LEU A 625 6.39 -1.90 28.91
C LEU A 625 5.61 -0.59 29.10
N ASN A 626 4.91 -0.42 30.23
CA ASN A 626 4.04 0.72 30.53
C ASN A 626 2.92 0.95 29.48
N LEU A 627 2.37 -0.12 28.91
CA LEU A 627 1.29 -0.11 27.93
C LEU A 627 -0.06 0.09 28.63
N SER A 628 -0.26 1.29 29.16
CA SER A 628 -1.34 1.63 30.09
C SER A 628 -2.74 1.70 29.44
N GLN A 629 -2.80 1.80 28.11
CA GLN A 629 -4.05 1.82 27.34
C GLN A 629 -4.36 0.47 26.68
N SER A 630 -3.56 -0.56 27.00
CA SER A 630 -3.67 -1.91 26.45
C SER A 630 -4.35 -2.88 27.42
N SER A 631 -5.22 -3.76 26.93
CA SER A 631 -5.94 -4.74 27.75
C SER A 631 -6.43 -5.94 26.93
N SER A 632 -6.49 -7.12 27.55
CA SER A 632 -7.16 -8.33 27.01
C SER A 632 -8.66 -8.38 27.28
N HIS A 633 -9.19 -7.47 28.09
CA HIS A 633 -10.62 -7.31 28.37
C HIS A 633 -11.08 -5.89 28.02
N ARG A 634 -12.38 -5.75 27.68
CA ARG A 634 -13.01 -4.44 27.44
C ARG A 634 -12.81 -3.53 28.66
N PRO A 635 -12.28 -2.32 28.50
CA PRO A 635 -12.16 -1.37 29.61
C PRO A 635 -13.51 -1.04 30.26
N GLU A 636 -13.50 -0.87 31.59
CA GLU A 636 -14.66 -0.47 32.37
C GLU A 636 -14.69 1.05 32.63
N GLY A 637 -15.90 1.59 32.87
CA GLY A 637 -16.09 3.00 33.20
C GLY A 637 -15.89 3.96 32.02
N LYS A 638 -15.52 5.21 32.33
CA LYS A 638 -15.24 6.26 31.34
C LYS A 638 -13.74 6.30 31.04
N GLY A 639 -13.39 6.49 29.77
CA GLY A 639 -12.02 6.66 29.29
C GLY A 639 -12.02 7.13 27.83
N PRO A 640 -10.85 7.20 27.17
CA PRO A 640 -10.72 7.69 25.80
C PRO A 640 -11.10 6.60 24.78
N TRP A 641 -12.30 6.04 24.92
CA TRP A 641 -12.81 4.94 24.10
C TRP A 641 -13.19 5.43 22.71
N VAL A 642 -12.79 4.76 21.64
CA VAL A 642 -13.27 5.08 20.28
C VAL A 642 -14.41 4.14 19.94
N ILE A 643 -15.65 4.62 20.01
CA ILE A 643 -16.86 3.81 19.77
C ILE A 643 -17.63 4.40 18.59
N PRO A 644 -17.58 3.81 17.38
CA PRO A 644 -18.42 4.21 16.26
C PRO A 644 -19.92 4.06 16.55
N ASN A 645 -20.74 4.84 15.85
CA ASN A 645 -22.20 4.69 15.83
C ASN A 645 -22.66 3.33 15.29
N GLY A 646 -23.85 2.91 15.72
CA GLY A 646 -24.42 1.58 15.44
C GLY A 646 -23.83 0.47 16.32
N ASP A 647 -24.05 -0.79 15.93
CA ASP A 647 -23.31 -1.90 16.51
C ASP A 647 -21.90 -1.94 15.91
N SER A 648 -20.94 -1.42 16.69
CA SER A 648 -19.52 -1.40 16.32
C SER A 648 -18.78 -2.67 16.69
N GLY A 649 -19.39 -3.58 17.45
CA GLY A 649 -18.70 -4.67 18.13
C GLY A 649 -17.88 -4.23 19.35
N TRP A 650 -17.94 -2.95 19.81
CA TRP A 650 -17.19 -2.53 21.01
C TRP A 650 -17.56 -3.32 22.27
N PHE A 651 -18.86 -3.57 22.47
CA PHE A 651 -19.39 -4.28 23.64
C PHE A 651 -19.42 -5.81 23.49
N GLN A 652 -19.08 -6.34 22.32
CA GLN A 652 -19.05 -7.78 22.06
C GLN A 652 -17.97 -8.44 22.93
N ASP A 653 -18.38 -9.40 23.77
CA ASP A 653 -17.44 -10.21 24.53
C ASP A 653 -16.68 -11.15 23.59
N ALA A 654 -15.36 -11.23 23.77
CA ALA A 654 -14.52 -12.17 23.06
C ALA A 654 -14.42 -13.53 23.78
N GLY A 655 -14.70 -13.58 25.09
CA GLY A 655 -14.44 -14.74 25.93
C GLY A 655 -13.01 -15.26 25.73
N ASP A 656 -12.88 -16.57 25.51
CA ASP A 656 -11.61 -17.26 25.28
C ASP A 656 -10.92 -16.90 23.93
N GLU A 657 -11.54 -16.07 23.07
CA GLU A 657 -10.90 -15.51 21.87
C GLU A 657 -10.02 -14.28 22.17
N ALA A 658 -9.84 -13.89 23.44
CA ALA A 658 -8.94 -12.80 23.84
C ALA A 658 -7.49 -12.93 23.28
N PRO A 659 -6.85 -14.12 23.24
CA PRO A 659 -5.55 -14.33 22.59
C PRO A 659 -5.59 -14.13 21.06
N THR A 660 -6.76 -14.28 20.44
CA THR A 660 -6.91 -14.34 18.98
C THR A 660 -7.27 -12.98 18.40
N ALA A 661 -8.25 -12.28 18.98
CA ALA A 661 -8.76 -11.01 18.48
C ALA A 661 -9.39 -10.07 19.55
N GLY A 662 -9.38 -10.43 20.83
CA GLY A 662 -10.13 -9.71 21.86
C GLY A 662 -9.45 -8.50 22.51
N MET A 663 -8.19 -8.17 22.17
CA MET A 663 -7.48 -7.07 22.81
C MET A 663 -7.94 -5.67 22.36
N PHE A 664 -7.68 -4.72 23.26
CA PHE A 664 -7.84 -3.28 23.11
C PHE A 664 -6.47 -2.60 23.29
N SER A 665 -6.21 -1.51 22.56
CA SER A 665 -4.97 -0.70 22.68
C SER A 665 -5.16 0.69 22.07
N SER A 666 -4.27 1.62 22.43
CA SER A 666 -4.06 2.88 21.71
C SER A 666 -2.99 2.78 20.62
N SER A 667 -2.85 3.81 19.77
CA SER A 667 -1.81 3.84 18.73
C SER A 667 -0.42 4.12 19.29
N ARG A 668 -0.32 4.89 20.39
CA ARG A 668 0.90 5.07 21.16
C ARG A 668 1.39 3.74 21.73
N ASP A 669 0.51 2.98 22.39
CA ASP A 669 0.88 1.70 23.02
C ASP A 669 1.37 0.68 21.98
N LEU A 670 0.69 0.55 20.83
CA LEU A 670 1.14 -0.35 19.77
C LEU A 670 2.49 0.07 19.16
N ALA A 671 2.72 1.37 18.96
CA ALA A 671 4.01 1.87 18.50
C ALA A 671 5.11 1.65 19.56
N ALA A 672 4.82 1.88 20.84
CA ALA A 672 5.75 1.60 21.93
C ALA A 672 6.09 0.10 22.03
N PHE A 673 5.11 -0.79 21.85
CA PHE A 673 5.30 -2.23 21.77
C PHE A 673 6.18 -2.64 20.57
N GLY A 674 5.90 -2.13 19.36
CA GLY A 674 6.73 -2.38 18.19
C GLY A 674 8.18 -1.90 18.35
N ARG A 675 8.38 -0.71 18.96
CA ARG A 675 9.70 -0.16 19.28
C ARG A 675 10.42 -1.02 20.32
N ALA A 676 9.71 -1.52 21.33
CA ALA A 676 10.26 -2.41 22.36
C ALA A 676 10.73 -3.77 21.78
N ILE A 677 10.02 -4.29 20.77
CA ILE A 677 10.46 -5.47 20.00
C ILE A 677 11.75 -5.15 19.24
N LEU A 678 11.77 -4.09 18.43
CA LEU A 678 12.95 -3.71 17.64
C LEU A 678 14.19 -3.45 18.52
N ALA A 679 14.01 -2.76 19.64
CA ALA A 679 15.06 -2.50 20.63
C ALA A 679 15.46 -3.75 21.46
N SER A 680 14.72 -4.87 21.35
CA SER A 680 14.89 -6.06 22.19
C SER A 680 14.85 -5.73 23.70
N LYS A 681 13.85 -4.93 24.11
CA LYS A 681 13.72 -4.36 25.48
C LYS A 681 13.46 -5.42 26.56
N GLN A 682 12.89 -6.57 26.20
CA GLN A 682 12.63 -7.69 27.12
C GLN A 682 13.10 -9.06 26.60
N LEU A 683 12.86 -9.39 25.33
CA LEU A 683 13.46 -10.57 24.69
C LEU A 683 14.95 -10.37 24.46
N SER A 684 15.73 -11.46 24.50
CA SER A 684 17.13 -11.39 24.09
C SER A 684 17.23 -10.99 22.61
N ALA A 685 18.24 -10.21 22.23
CA ALA A 685 18.42 -9.81 20.84
C ALA A 685 18.58 -11.01 19.87
N LEU A 686 19.01 -12.18 20.37
CA LEU A 686 19.01 -13.43 19.60
C LEU A 686 17.59 -13.95 19.34
N ASP A 687 16.74 -13.95 20.36
CA ASP A 687 15.39 -14.50 20.26
C ASP A 687 14.47 -13.56 19.47
N THR A 688 14.60 -12.23 19.63
CA THR A 688 13.96 -11.24 18.75
C THR A 688 14.32 -11.52 17.28
N ARG A 689 15.62 -11.65 16.95
CA ARG A 689 16.07 -11.91 15.58
C ARG A 689 15.62 -13.25 15.01
N ARG A 690 15.37 -14.26 15.87
CA ARG A 690 14.82 -15.56 15.47
C ARG A 690 13.31 -15.51 15.25
N TRP A 691 12.60 -14.78 16.12
CA TRP A 691 11.16 -14.60 16.05
C TRP A 691 10.73 -13.79 14.82
N MET A 692 11.51 -12.76 14.48
CA MET A 692 11.36 -11.97 13.26
C MET A 692 12.02 -12.64 12.04
N LYS A 693 11.66 -13.91 11.78
CA LYS A 693 11.99 -14.60 10.52
C LYS A 693 10.74 -15.18 9.88
N PRO A 694 10.69 -15.28 8.54
CA PRO A 694 9.66 -16.05 7.87
C PRO A 694 9.78 -17.52 8.27
N ASN A 695 8.64 -18.15 8.53
CA ASN A 695 8.50 -19.59 8.72
C ASN A 695 8.07 -20.27 7.41
N SER A 696 7.31 -19.57 6.55
CA SER A 696 6.96 -20.05 5.22
C SER A 696 6.80 -18.89 4.23
N HIS A 697 7.14 -19.13 2.96
CA HIS A 697 6.76 -18.26 1.86
C HIS A 697 5.35 -18.60 1.38
N THR A 698 4.66 -17.65 0.77
CA THR A 698 3.38 -17.92 0.09
C THR A 698 3.58 -18.06 -1.42
N SER A 699 2.51 -18.30 -2.17
CA SER A 699 2.53 -18.23 -3.64
C SER A 699 2.76 -16.80 -4.19
N SER A 700 2.85 -15.79 -3.32
CA SER A 700 3.22 -14.42 -3.67
C SER A 700 4.70 -14.15 -3.38
N LEU A 701 5.43 -13.65 -4.39
CA LEU A 701 6.85 -13.27 -4.26
C LEU A 701 7.09 -12.13 -3.26
N VAL A 702 6.05 -11.38 -2.89
CA VAL A 702 6.13 -10.24 -1.97
C VAL A 702 5.57 -10.52 -0.58
N PHE A 703 5.12 -11.76 -0.29
CA PHE A 703 4.44 -12.05 0.98
C PHE A 703 4.85 -13.38 1.59
N SER A 704 5.30 -13.34 2.85
CA SER A 704 5.69 -14.50 3.66
C SER A 704 5.01 -14.47 5.02
N VAL A 705 4.92 -15.62 5.68
CA VAL A 705 4.31 -15.77 7.00
C VAL A 705 5.39 -16.16 8.01
N GLY A 706 5.48 -15.42 9.11
CA GLY A 706 6.27 -15.72 10.30
C GLY A 706 5.36 -16.09 11.48
N SER A 707 5.84 -15.93 12.71
CA SER A 707 5.14 -16.39 13.92
C SER A 707 4.57 -15.26 14.81
N PRO A 708 3.46 -14.55 14.50
CA PRO A 708 2.51 -14.71 13.42
C PRO A 708 2.63 -13.58 12.38
N TRP A 709 3.87 -13.14 12.10
CA TRP A 709 4.17 -11.98 11.25
C TRP A 709 3.63 -12.14 9.82
N GLU A 710 3.04 -11.07 9.30
CA GLU A 710 2.66 -10.89 7.91
C GLU A 710 3.78 -10.10 7.24
N ILE A 711 4.74 -10.80 6.60
CA ILE A 711 6.00 -10.21 6.15
C ILE A 711 5.86 -9.79 4.69
N TRP A 712 5.82 -8.47 4.47
CA TRP A 712 5.73 -7.85 3.15
C TRP A 712 7.10 -7.45 2.65
N ARG A 713 7.47 -7.92 1.46
CA ARG A 713 8.71 -7.55 0.78
C ARG A 713 8.46 -6.41 -0.20
N ALA A 714 9.01 -5.24 0.11
CA ALA A 714 8.89 -4.02 -0.69
C ALA A 714 10.25 -3.58 -1.24
N LYS A 715 10.25 -2.56 -2.10
CA LYS A 715 11.46 -1.80 -2.45
C LYS A 715 11.38 -0.39 -1.87
N THR A 716 12.52 0.20 -1.53
CA THR A 716 12.59 1.54 -0.90
C THR A 716 12.01 2.66 -1.77
N ASN A 717 12.04 2.51 -3.11
CA ASN A 717 11.41 3.43 -4.06
C ASN A 717 10.47 2.67 -5.03
N ILE A 718 9.67 1.72 -4.51
CA ILE A 718 8.60 0.94 -5.18
C ILE A 718 9.03 0.18 -6.45
N THR A 719 9.30 0.89 -7.54
CA THR A 719 9.91 0.38 -8.78
C THR A 719 11.41 0.13 -8.62
N GLU A 720 12.10 0.99 -7.89
CA GLU A 720 13.56 1.07 -7.76
C GLU A 720 14.02 1.02 -6.30
N GLY A 721 15.34 1.05 -6.08
CA GLY A 721 15.96 0.94 -4.76
C GLY A 721 16.08 -0.50 -4.26
N ARG A 722 16.65 -0.66 -3.06
CA ARG A 722 16.91 -1.98 -2.46
C ARG A 722 15.62 -2.61 -1.91
N VAL A 723 15.68 -3.92 -1.74
CA VAL A 723 14.63 -4.69 -1.08
C VAL A 723 14.66 -4.44 0.43
N VAL A 724 13.47 -4.27 1.02
CA VAL A 724 13.23 -4.16 2.46
C VAL A 724 12.05 -5.05 2.86
N ASP A 725 12.18 -5.76 3.99
CA ASP A 725 11.12 -6.61 4.53
C ASP A 725 10.41 -5.88 5.69
N LEU A 726 9.10 -5.65 5.52
CA LEU A 726 8.20 -5.02 6.49
C LEU A 726 7.53 -6.13 7.32
N TYR A 727 7.68 -6.07 8.64
CA TYR A 727 7.12 -7.05 9.57
C TYR A 727 5.79 -6.52 10.08
N VAL A 728 4.70 -6.98 9.45
CA VAL A 728 3.36 -6.44 9.69
C VAL A 728 2.54 -7.39 10.56
N LYS A 729 1.56 -6.87 11.28
CA LYS A 729 0.38 -7.63 11.69
C LYS A 729 -0.87 -6.77 11.56
N SER A 730 -1.80 -7.23 10.74
CA SER A 730 -3.15 -6.67 10.62
C SER A 730 -4.10 -7.20 11.70
N GLY A 731 -5.13 -6.43 12.02
CA GLY A 731 -6.20 -6.83 12.92
C GLY A 731 -7.53 -6.22 12.51
N SER A 732 -8.58 -7.02 12.45
CA SER A 732 -9.94 -6.60 12.13
C SER A 732 -10.92 -7.26 13.11
N ILE A 733 -11.90 -6.50 13.63
CA ILE A 733 -13.00 -6.99 14.46
C ILE A 733 -14.12 -5.94 14.52
N GLY A 734 -15.36 -6.31 14.16
CA GLY A 734 -16.47 -5.36 14.06
C GLY A 734 -16.14 -4.17 13.15
N ASN A 735 -16.42 -2.95 13.61
CA ASN A 735 -16.11 -1.71 12.89
C ASN A 735 -14.67 -1.19 13.14
N TYR A 736 -13.74 -2.06 13.56
CA TYR A 736 -12.35 -1.70 13.87
C TYR A 736 -11.37 -2.41 12.94
N ASN A 737 -10.42 -1.64 12.39
CA ASN A 737 -9.28 -2.19 11.67
C ASN A 737 -7.98 -1.56 12.20
N SER A 738 -6.90 -2.35 12.24
CA SER A 738 -5.63 -2.01 12.86
C SER A 738 -4.45 -2.64 12.11
N LEU A 739 -3.30 -1.99 12.16
CA LEU A 739 -2.08 -2.41 11.50
C LEU A 739 -0.87 -1.96 12.32
N LEU A 740 -0.02 -2.91 12.73
CA LEU A 740 1.30 -2.64 13.29
C LEU A 740 2.36 -3.05 12.26
N ILE A 741 3.26 -2.14 11.90
CA ILE A 741 4.32 -2.33 10.92
C ILE A 741 5.67 -2.06 11.59
N LEU A 742 6.58 -3.02 11.56
CA LEU A 742 7.97 -2.86 11.99
C LEU A 742 8.88 -2.88 10.75
N VAL A 743 9.87 -1.99 10.71
CA VAL A 743 10.88 -1.91 9.64
C VAL A 743 12.27 -2.02 10.29
N PRO A 744 12.77 -3.27 10.51
CA PRO A 744 13.98 -3.51 11.31
C PRO A 744 15.23 -2.81 10.79
N ASP A 745 15.37 -2.72 9.46
CA ASP A 745 16.50 -2.10 8.77
C ASP A 745 16.72 -0.62 9.12
N TYR A 746 15.69 0.05 9.64
CA TYR A 746 15.73 1.46 10.05
C TYR A 746 15.40 1.68 11.54
N GLY A 747 15.07 0.61 12.29
CA GLY A 747 14.63 0.74 13.68
C GLY A 747 13.27 1.45 13.85
N VAL A 748 12.43 1.50 12.81
CA VAL A 748 11.17 2.25 12.81
C VAL A 748 9.95 1.35 12.96
N THR A 749 8.96 1.82 13.71
CA THR A 749 7.65 1.18 13.88
C THR A 749 6.52 2.16 13.58
N VAL A 750 5.43 1.66 12.98
CA VAL A 750 4.22 2.39 12.60
C VAL A 750 3.01 1.66 13.16
N SER A 751 2.17 2.36 13.93
CA SER A 751 0.83 1.88 14.30
C SER A 751 -0.22 2.69 13.54
N ILE A 752 -1.17 2.01 12.90
CA ILE A 752 -2.33 2.61 12.23
C ILE A 752 -3.59 1.95 12.80
N LEU A 753 -4.50 2.74 13.36
CA LEU A 753 -5.78 2.31 13.92
C LEU A 753 -6.92 3.07 13.25
N THR A 754 -8.02 2.37 12.98
CA THR A 754 -9.21 2.94 12.34
C THR A 754 -10.48 2.38 12.97
N ALA A 755 -11.50 3.23 13.11
CA ALA A 755 -12.79 2.83 13.68
C ALA A 755 -13.94 3.56 12.98
N GLY A 756 -14.88 2.79 12.42
CA GLY A 756 -15.99 3.31 11.64
C GLY A 756 -16.59 2.26 10.72
N SER A 757 -17.79 2.54 10.20
CA SER A 757 -18.54 1.63 9.32
C SER A 757 -17.85 1.34 7.97
N SER A 758 -16.87 2.16 7.60
CA SER A 758 -16.07 2.05 6.37
C SER A 758 -14.59 1.71 6.61
N SER A 759 -14.19 1.43 7.86
CA SER A 759 -12.79 1.48 8.33
C SER A 759 -11.79 0.61 7.57
N GLY A 760 -12.24 -0.38 6.81
CA GLY A 760 -11.40 -1.19 5.92
C GLY A 760 -10.70 -0.43 4.78
N SER A 761 -11.33 0.60 4.18
CA SER A 761 -10.67 1.39 3.12
C SER A 761 -9.70 2.46 3.66
N PRO A 762 -10.06 3.25 4.71
CA PRO A 762 -9.15 4.19 5.35
C PRO A 762 -7.83 3.56 5.80
N ILE A 763 -7.82 2.33 6.33
CA ILE A 763 -6.58 1.71 6.82
C ILE A 763 -5.62 1.33 5.69
N THR A 764 -6.13 0.81 4.56
CA THR A 764 -5.27 0.48 3.41
C THR A 764 -4.68 1.74 2.79
N ILE A 765 -5.47 2.82 2.74
CA ILE A 765 -5.04 4.10 2.19
C ILE A 765 -4.03 4.79 3.13
N ALA A 766 -4.28 4.78 4.44
CA ALA A 766 -3.32 5.25 5.45
C ALA A 766 -1.97 4.54 5.34
N ALA A 767 -1.99 3.21 5.19
CA ALA A 767 -0.78 2.40 5.06
C ALA A 767 0.03 2.77 3.80
N GLU A 768 -0.62 2.90 2.64
CA GLU A 768 0.06 3.30 1.39
C GLU A 768 0.62 4.74 1.48
N LEU A 769 -0.19 5.71 1.95
CA LEU A 769 0.24 7.11 2.11
C LEU A 769 1.48 7.23 3.02
N VAL A 770 1.48 6.55 4.17
CA VAL A 770 2.60 6.58 5.11
C VAL A 770 3.80 5.84 4.53
N MET A 771 3.65 4.59 4.11
CA MET A 771 4.80 3.75 3.75
C MET A 771 5.50 4.21 2.46
N GLN A 772 4.76 4.70 1.45
CA GLN A 772 5.37 5.21 0.22
C GLN A 772 6.15 6.52 0.41
N LYS A 773 5.84 7.31 1.43
CA LYS A 773 6.63 8.50 1.80
C LYS A 773 7.75 8.17 2.79
N LEU A 774 7.49 7.27 3.73
CA LEU A 774 8.42 6.91 4.80
C LEU A 774 9.62 6.10 4.30
N LEU A 775 9.42 5.07 3.45
CA LEU A 775 10.53 4.22 3.01
C LEU A 775 11.64 4.95 2.22
N PRO A 776 11.34 5.82 1.23
CA PRO A 776 12.38 6.61 0.56
C PRO A 776 13.11 7.57 1.52
N ALA A 777 12.36 8.20 2.45
CA ALA A 777 12.91 9.15 3.40
C ALA A 777 13.84 8.49 4.42
N LEU A 778 13.46 7.30 4.93
CA LEU A 778 14.31 6.50 5.81
C LEU A 778 15.56 6.03 5.08
N GLU A 779 15.45 5.51 3.86
CA GLU A 779 16.62 5.07 3.08
C GLU A 779 17.62 6.22 2.84
N MET A 780 17.14 7.37 2.37
CA MET A 780 17.98 8.55 2.13
C MET A 780 18.65 9.05 3.42
N THR A 781 17.89 9.10 4.51
CA THR A 781 18.37 9.56 5.82
C THR A 781 19.42 8.61 6.39
N SER A 782 19.17 7.30 6.34
CA SER A 782 20.10 6.28 6.79
C SER A 782 21.39 6.27 5.97
N LEU A 783 21.30 6.43 4.64
CA LEU A 783 22.47 6.54 3.77
C LEU A 783 23.31 7.79 4.11
N HIS A 784 22.67 8.95 4.30
CA HIS A 784 23.35 10.19 4.68
C HIS A 784 24.03 10.06 6.06
N GLN A 785 23.33 9.52 7.07
CA GLN A 785 23.86 9.32 8.41
C GLN A 785 25.03 8.32 8.44
N ALA A 786 24.89 7.19 7.74
CA ALA A 786 25.95 6.20 7.60
C ALA A 786 27.17 6.80 6.90
N CYS A 787 26.97 7.55 5.80
CA CYS A 787 28.08 8.15 5.07
C CYS A 787 28.78 9.27 5.87
N LYS A 788 28.03 10.12 6.59
CA LYS A 788 28.62 11.11 7.51
C LYS A 788 29.55 10.44 8.54
N LYS A 789 29.12 9.32 9.11
CA LYS A 789 29.91 8.54 10.08
C LYS A 789 31.10 7.82 9.45
N LEU A 790 30.94 7.19 8.26
CA LEU A 790 31.83 6.15 7.74
C LEU A 790 32.51 6.44 6.39
N CYS A 791 32.00 7.36 5.56
CA CYS A 791 32.64 7.75 4.30
C CYS A 791 33.90 8.59 4.49
N GLY A 792 34.82 8.51 3.55
CA GLY A 792 36.03 9.31 3.54
C GLY A 792 37.19 8.63 2.82
N THR A 793 38.34 9.30 2.83
CA THR A 793 39.62 8.69 2.46
C THR A 793 40.30 8.21 3.72
N TYR A 794 40.82 6.99 3.69
CA TYR A 794 41.62 6.38 4.74
C TYR A 794 43.00 6.03 4.17
N THR A 795 44.07 6.26 4.94
CA THR A 795 45.46 6.03 4.50
C THR A 795 46.27 5.30 5.56
N ALA A 796 47.31 4.58 5.14
CA ALA A 796 48.33 4.04 6.04
C ALA A 796 48.93 5.10 6.97
N ALA A 797 49.42 4.68 8.13
CA ALA A 797 50.13 5.56 9.07
C ALA A 797 51.53 5.96 8.57
N ASP A 798 52.23 5.10 7.81
CA ASP A 798 53.46 5.47 7.10
C ASP A 798 53.13 5.81 5.64
N PRO A 799 53.33 7.07 5.19
CA PRO A 799 53.11 7.46 3.80
C PRO A 799 53.92 6.63 2.78
N LYS A 800 55.04 6.03 3.19
CA LYS A 800 55.87 5.15 2.33
C LYS A 800 55.17 3.83 1.99
N GLN A 801 54.18 3.41 2.77
CA GLN A 801 53.40 2.20 2.46
C GLN A 801 52.48 2.43 1.26
N ASN A 802 52.10 3.66 0.91
CA ASN A 802 51.24 3.93 -0.25
C ASN A 802 49.96 3.05 -0.28
N SER A 803 49.39 2.75 0.89
CA SER A 803 48.09 2.07 1.03
C SER A 803 46.99 3.11 1.31
N SER A 804 45.85 2.98 0.63
CA SER A 804 44.69 3.84 0.87
C SER A 804 43.36 3.18 0.49
N LEU A 805 42.30 3.57 1.18
CA LEU A 805 40.93 3.14 0.93
C LEU A 805 40.03 4.37 0.80
N VAL A 806 39.09 4.38 -0.14
CA VAL A 806 38.11 5.46 -0.29
C VAL A 806 36.72 4.87 -0.22
N ILE A 807 35.91 5.33 0.73
CA ILE A 807 34.54 4.88 0.97
C ILE A 807 33.58 6.03 0.66
N VAL A 808 32.54 5.75 -0.12
CA VAL A 808 31.50 6.70 -0.52
C VAL A 808 30.10 6.06 -0.34
N ALA A 809 29.06 6.89 -0.27
CA ALA A 809 27.71 6.43 -0.55
C ALA A 809 27.55 6.26 -2.07
N ASP A 810 26.80 5.26 -2.50
CA ASP A 810 26.37 5.10 -3.89
C ASP A 810 24.90 5.53 -4.02
N ASP A 811 24.68 6.61 -4.78
CA ASP A 811 23.36 7.21 -4.99
C ASP A 811 22.46 6.39 -5.94
N LYS A 812 23.03 5.44 -6.71
CA LYS A 812 22.31 4.61 -7.68
C LYS A 812 21.95 3.24 -7.13
N ASN A 813 22.90 2.61 -6.42
CA ASN A 813 22.71 1.31 -5.76
C ASN A 813 22.99 1.48 -4.26
N PRO A 814 21.95 1.66 -3.42
CA PRO A 814 22.12 2.10 -2.04
C PRO A 814 23.09 1.25 -1.22
N GLY A 815 24.03 1.91 -0.55
CA GLY A 815 25.02 1.27 0.32
C GLY A 815 26.33 2.04 0.43
N LEU A 816 27.26 1.48 1.20
CA LEU A 816 28.63 1.99 1.32
C LEU A 816 29.55 1.31 0.30
N LEU A 817 29.95 2.05 -0.72
CA LEU A 817 30.81 1.58 -1.80
C LEU A 817 32.29 1.86 -1.48
N ILE A 818 33.14 0.85 -1.61
CA ILE A 818 34.59 1.04 -1.65
C ILE A 818 34.95 1.55 -3.05
N ARG A 819 35.15 2.85 -3.24
CA ARG A 819 35.48 3.43 -4.57
C ARG A 819 36.93 3.22 -5.00
N ARG A 820 37.85 3.03 -4.06
CA ARG A 820 39.28 2.79 -4.33
C ARG A 820 39.88 1.96 -3.21
N TRP A 821 40.70 0.97 -3.53
CA TRP A 821 41.40 0.15 -2.55
C TRP A 821 42.82 -0.17 -3.04
N ILE A 822 43.81 0.45 -2.42
CA ILE A 822 45.23 0.31 -2.75
C ILE A 822 45.96 -0.21 -1.50
N SER A 823 46.84 -1.19 -1.66
CA SER A 823 47.78 -1.64 -0.61
C SER A 823 49.17 -1.76 -1.20
N HIS A 824 50.18 -1.16 -0.56
CA HIS A 824 51.57 -1.19 -1.02
C HIS A 824 51.77 -0.75 -2.49
N GLY A 825 50.96 0.22 -2.95
CA GLY A 825 50.93 0.70 -4.34
C GLY A 825 50.25 -0.23 -5.35
N VAL A 826 49.71 -1.37 -4.92
CA VAL A 826 48.96 -2.33 -5.75
C VAL A 826 47.46 -2.02 -5.64
N ASP A 827 46.76 -1.99 -6.77
CA ASP A 827 45.31 -1.85 -6.83
C ASP A 827 44.63 -3.21 -6.56
N LEU A 828 43.85 -3.27 -5.48
CA LEU A 828 43.15 -4.47 -5.07
C LEU A 828 41.83 -4.68 -5.83
N TYR A 829 41.29 -3.66 -6.51
CA TYR A 829 40.21 -3.86 -7.49
C TYR A 829 40.72 -4.67 -8.69
N ALA A 830 41.86 -4.27 -9.26
CA ALA A 830 42.50 -5.01 -10.35
C ALA A 830 42.92 -6.44 -9.92
N THR A 831 43.36 -6.59 -8.67
CA THR A 831 43.70 -7.91 -8.10
C THR A 831 42.47 -8.81 -7.95
N ALA A 832 41.35 -8.27 -7.46
CA ALA A 832 40.09 -8.99 -7.34
C ALA A 832 39.51 -9.38 -8.71
N GLN A 833 39.60 -8.50 -9.72
CA GLN A 833 39.22 -8.84 -11.08
C GLN A 833 40.07 -9.98 -11.66
N ALA A 834 41.39 -9.92 -11.53
CA ALA A 834 42.27 -10.98 -12.03
C ALA A 834 41.98 -12.35 -11.39
N PHE A 835 41.63 -12.37 -10.09
CA PHE A 835 41.19 -13.60 -9.41
C PHE A 835 39.83 -14.09 -9.94
N ALA A 836 38.88 -13.18 -10.21
CA ALA A 836 37.59 -13.52 -10.79
C ALA A 836 37.73 -14.06 -12.23
N ASP A 837 38.66 -13.52 -13.02
CA ASP A 837 38.98 -13.99 -14.37
C ASP A 837 39.56 -15.42 -14.34
N GLU A 838 40.49 -15.71 -13.41
CA GLU A 838 41.11 -17.03 -13.26
C GLU A 838 40.14 -18.10 -12.74
N THR A 839 39.19 -17.70 -11.87
CA THR A 839 38.23 -18.63 -11.24
C THR A 839 36.90 -18.75 -11.97
N GLY A 840 36.64 -17.92 -13.00
CA GLY A 840 35.35 -17.84 -13.67
C GLY A 840 34.27 -17.10 -12.87
N GLY A 841 34.66 -16.30 -11.88
CA GLY A 841 33.78 -15.44 -11.08
C GLY A 841 33.15 -14.28 -11.85
N GLY A 842 33.67 -13.94 -13.04
CA GLY A 842 33.12 -12.90 -13.92
C GLY A 842 33.70 -11.51 -13.69
N GLN A 843 33.03 -10.49 -14.24
CA GLN A 843 33.46 -9.10 -14.14
C GLN A 843 32.98 -8.46 -12.83
N LEU A 844 33.90 -7.99 -12.02
CA LEU A 844 33.61 -7.23 -10.80
C LEU A 844 32.99 -5.87 -11.16
N THR A 845 31.81 -5.59 -10.62
CA THR A 845 31.06 -4.35 -10.83
C THR A 845 31.16 -3.39 -9.65
N ALA A 846 31.22 -3.90 -8.42
CA ALA A 846 31.38 -3.10 -7.20
C ALA A 846 31.87 -3.94 -6.01
N ILE A 847 32.38 -3.25 -4.97
CA ILE A 847 32.62 -3.84 -3.65
C ILE A 847 31.88 -3.00 -2.59
N ARG A 848 30.85 -3.58 -1.94
CA ARG A 848 30.01 -2.89 -0.95
C ARG A 848 30.25 -3.40 0.46
N LEU A 849 30.18 -2.52 1.46
CA LEU A 849 30.32 -2.87 2.88
C LEU A 849 28.95 -3.13 3.52
N GLN A 850 28.69 -4.37 3.90
CA GLN A 850 27.50 -4.79 4.65
C GLN A 850 27.82 -4.88 6.15
N HIS A 851 26.99 -4.28 7.00
CA HIS A 851 27.17 -4.33 8.46
C HIS A 851 26.81 -5.72 9.00
N THR A 852 27.64 -6.27 9.90
CA THR A 852 27.42 -7.60 10.51
C THR A 852 26.57 -7.56 11.78
N ASN A 853 26.28 -6.38 12.33
CA ASN A 853 25.70 -6.19 13.66
C ASN A 853 26.56 -6.76 14.82
N LEU A 854 27.85 -7.00 14.58
CA LEU A 854 28.83 -7.34 15.61
C LEU A 854 29.60 -6.09 16.01
N GLU A 855 29.54 -5.75 17.30
CA GLU A 855 30.25 -4.61 17.88
C GLU A 855 30.91 -4.96 19.22
N SER A 856 31.94 -4.20 19.60
CA SER A 856 32.54 -4.27 20.93
C SER A 856 33.15 -2.95 21.35
N THR A 857 33.04 -2.62 22.65
CA THR A 857 33.78 -1.55 23.33
C THR A 857 35.01 -2.08 24.09
N SER A 858 35.21 -3.40 24.11
CA SER A 858 36.29 -4.10 24.81
C SER A 858 37.10 -4.95 23.82
N TRP A 859 37.89 -4.29 22.96
CA TRP A 859 38.82 -5.01 22.11
C TRP A 859 39.91 -5.69 22.94
N GLY A 860 40.13 -6.98 22.69
CA GLY A 860 40.86 -7.86 23.61
C GLY A 860 42.34 -7.50 23.82
N LYS A 861 42.92 -8.02 24.92
CA LYS A 861 44.28 -7.77 25.45
C LYS A 861 45.48 -7.95 24.48
N LYS A 862 45.26 -8.33 23.21
CA LYS A 862 46.30 -8.64 22.21
C LYS A 862 46.59 -7.53 21.18
N ARG A 863 45.82 -6.43 21.13
CA ARG A 863 46.07 -5.33 20.17
C ARG A 863 45.96 -3.96 20.86
N HIS A 864 46.89 -3.06 20.55
CA HIS A 864 47.04 -1.75 21.20
C HIS A 864 46.09 -0.69 20.60
N HIS A 865 44.81 -0.73 20.95
CA HIS A 865 43.91 0.41 20.77
C HIS A 865 43.51 1.02 22.13
N ALA A 866 43.06 2.26 22.10
CA ALA A 866 42.75 3.00 23.32
C ALA A 866 41.59 2.35 24.09
N ARG A 867 41.63 2.46 25.43
CA ARG A 867 40.44 2.19 26.25
C ARG A 867 39.37 3.18 25.78
N ASN A 868 38.17 2.68 25.45
CA ASN A 868 37.00 3.39 24.92
C ASN A 868 36.87 3.53 23.38
N THR A 869 37.70 2.86 22.56
CA THR A 869 37.38 2.73 21.12
C THR A 869 36.24 1.73 20.91
N ARG A 870 35.12 2.16 20.32
CA ARG A 870 34.05 1.25 19.85
C ARG A 870 34.48 0.66 18.52
N VAL A 871 34.22 -0.63 18.32
CA VAL A 871 34.60 -1.34 17.11
C VAL A 871 33.36 -1.99 16.52
N SER A 872 33.17 -1.89 15.20
CA SER A 872 32.05 -2.47 14.45
C SER A 872 32.58 -3.21 13.23
N THR A 873 32.06 -4.40 12.94
CA THR A 873 32.56 -5.25 11.84
C THR A 873 31.62 -5.32 10.65
N TYR A 874 32.21 -5.42 9.46
CA TYR A 874 31.54 -5.40 8.17
C TYR A 874 32.04 -6.57 7.31
N ARG A 875 31.25 -6.92 6.30
CA ARG A 875 31.63 -7.83 5.22
C ARG A 875 31.64 -7.08 3.90
N ALA A 876 32.70 -7.25 3.11
CA ALA A 876 32.78 -6.69 1.77
C ALA A 876 32.15 -7.65 0.76
N ILE A 877 31.00 -7.26 0.20
CA ILE A 877 30.29 -7.99 -0.84
C ILE A 877 30.89 -7.60 -2.18
N PHE A 878 31.50 -8.58 -2.86
CA PHE A 878 32.05 -8.43 -4.20
C PHE A 878 30.93 -8.72 -5.20
N GLU A 879 30.40 -7.67 -5.83
CA GLU A 879 29.35 -7.77 -6.84
C GLU A 879 30.00 -8.10 -8.19
N THR A 880 29.64 -9.23 -8.79
CA THR A 880 30.22 -9.73 -10.04
C THR A 880 29.13 -10.06 -11.06
N HIS A 881 29.30 -9.60 -12.29
CA HIS A 881 28.43 -9.91 -13.43
C HIS A 881 29.22 -10.72 -14.47
N ASN A 882 28.66 -11.82 -14.99
CA ASN A 882 29.32 -12.60 -16.04
C ASN A 882 28.93 -12.06 -17.44
N PRO A 883 29.86 -11.42 -18.20
CA PRO A 883 29.53 -10.78 -19.48
C PRO A 883 29.22 -11.75 -20.62
N ASP A 884 29.75 -12.98 -20.58
CA ASP A 884 29.42 -14.05 -21.54
C ASP A 884 27.97 -14.54 -21.34
N VAL A 885 27.44 -14.35 -20.13
CA VAL A 885 26.09 -14.69 -19.73
C VAL A 885 25.17 -13.49 -20.00
N ALA A 886 25.05 -13.13 -21.29
CA ALA A 886 24.19 -12.04 -21.73
C ALA A 886 22.80 -12.12 -21.07
N HIS A 887 22.36 -11.01 -20.46
CA HIS A 887 21.01 -10.87 -19.92
C HIS A 887 20.00 -10.67 -21.06
N THR A 888 19.78 -11.72 -21.86
CA THR A 888 18.80 -11.75 -22.96
C THR A 888 17.33 -11.75 -22.48
N GLY A 889 17.11 -11.64 -21.18
CA GLY A 889 15.83 -11.55 -20.51
C GLY A 889 15.96 -11.77 -18.99
N PRO A 890 14.88 -11.54 -18.22
CA PRO A 890 14.85 -11.85 -16.79
C PRO A 890 15.04 -13.35 -16.55
N ARG A 891 15.80 -13.70 -15.50
CA ARG A 891 16.17 -15.08 -15.15
C ARG A 891 15.36 -15.58 -13.96
N ILE A 892 14.98 -16.86 -13.96
CA ILE A 892 14.38 -17.54 -12.79
C ILE A 892 15.49 -17.94 -11.80
N PHE A 893 16.60 -18.45 -12.32
CA PHE A 893 17.82 -18.71 -11.57
C PHE A 893 18.78 -17.56 -11.85
N ASP A 894 18.59 -16.46 -11.14
CA ASP A 894 19.48 -15.30 -11.21
C ASP A 894 20.81 -15.65 -10.53
N PRO A 895 21.96 -15.60 -11.23
CA PRO A 895 23.26 -15.90 -10.63
C PRO A 895 23.57 -14.99 -9.43
N ASP A 896 23.05 -13.76 -9.43
CA ASP A 896 23.32 -12.77 -8.38
C ASP A 896 22.66 -13.15 -7.03
N ALA A 897 21.67 -14.06 -7.05
CA ALA A 897 21.02 -14.58 -5.85
C ALA A 897 21.94 -15.46 -4.96
N HIS A 898 23.14 -15.83 -5.44
CA HIS A 898 24.07 -16.68 -4.71
C HIS A 898 25.04 -15.93 -3.79
N GLN A 899 25.08 -14.58 -3.80
CA GLN A 899 26.02 -13.76 -3.01
C GLN A 899 26.05 -14.09 -1.50
N TRP A 900 24.95 -14.51 -0.89
CA TRP A 900 24.93 -14.88 0.53
C TRP A 900 25.85 -16.07 0.87
N SER A 901 26.19 -16.90 -0.12
CA SER A 901 27.04 -18.08 0.03
C SER A 901 28.53 -17.81 -0.18
N THR A 902 28.91 -16.61 -0.66
CA THR A 902 30.31 -16.22 -0.91
C THR A 902 30.94 -15.45 0.25
N ILE A 903 30.14 -14.98 1.21
CA ILE A 903 30.62 -14.31 2.44
C ILE A 903 31.50 -15.28 3.24
N ASP A 904 32.63 -14.78 3.76
CA ASP A 904 33.61 -15.56 4.54
C ASP A 904 34.26 -16.74 3.77
N SER A 905 34.15 -16.79 2.43
CA SER A 905 34.65 -17.92 1.63
C SER A 905 36.11 -17.77 1.16
N LEU A 906 36.53 -16.57 0.76
CA LEU A 906 37.89 -16.30 0.28
C LEU A 906 38.79 -15.92 1.46
N MET A 907 39.80 -16.75 1.76
CA MET A 907 40.63 -16.66 2.96
C MET A 907 42.12 -16.57 2.64
N TYR A 908 42.87 -15.74 3.37
CA TYR A 908 44.34 -15.66 3.26
C TYR A 908 45.03 -15.73 4.64
N GLY A 909 45.47 -16.93 5.00
CA GLY A 909 46.09 -17.21 6.30
C GLY A 909 45.09 -17.03 7.45
N GLU A 910 43.99 -17.77 7.39
CA GLU A 910 42.90 -17.82 8.39
C GLU A 910 42.16 -16.48 8.62
N VAL A 911 42.21 -15.58 7.63
CA VAL A 911 41.50 -14.29 7.66
C VAL A 911 40.78 -14.10 6.34
N ALA A 912 39.49 -13.79 6.40
CA ALA A 912 38.65 -13.61 5.23
C ALA A 912 39.00 -12.31 4.49
N ALA A 913 39.02 -12.35 3.16
CA ALA A 913 39.31 -11.21 2.30
C ALA A 913 38.24 -10.10 2.39
N ASP A 914 37.04 -10.48 2.80
CA ASP A 914 35.88 -9.62 3.04
C ASP A 914 35.74 -9.15 4.50
N ASP A 915 36.67 -9.46 5.42
CA ASP A 915 36.58 -9.06 6.84
C ASP A 915 37.12 -7.63 7.08
N PHE A 916 36.20 -6.68 7.27
CA PHE A 916 36.51 -5.26 7.50
C PHE A 916 36.08 -4.83 8.91
N VAL A 917 36.91 -4.02 9.56
CA VAL A 917 36.69 -3.55 10.94
C VAL A 917 36.82 -2.04 11.01
N PHE A 918 35.75 -1.34 11.40
CA PHE A 918 35.80 0.10 11.69
C PHE A 918 36.11 0.37 13.16
N TYR A 919 37.01 1.32 13.40
CA TYR A 919 37.31 1.89 14.70
C TYR A 919 36.58 3.21 14.86
N LEU A 920 35.60 3.24 15.73
CA LEU A 920 34.68 4.35 15.95
C LEU A 920 35.07 5.12 17.23
N ASP A 921 34.89 6.44 17.18
CA ASP A 921 34.95 7.28 18.37
C ASP A 921 33.67 7.16 19.24
N HIS A 922 33.62 7.92 20.32
CA HIS A 922 32.48 7.99 21.24
C HIS A 922 31.17 8.50 20.61
N GLN A 923 31.22 9.15 19.45
CA GLN A 923 30.06 9.65 18.70
C GLN A 923 29.68 8.73 17.53
N GLY A 924 30.44 7.65 17.30
CA GLY A 924 30.21 6.69 16.22
C GLY A 924 30.82 7.11 14.88
N PHE A 925 31.70 8.12 14.83
CA PHE A 925 32.45 8.45 13.62
C PHE A 925 33.63 7.50 13.46
N ALA A 926 33.84 7.00 12.24
CA ALA A 926 35.03 6.26 11.91
C ALA A 926 36.28 7.13 12.03
N THR A 927 37.25 6.64 12.78
CA THR A 927 38.60 7.20 12.94
C THR A 927 39.64 6.39 12.17
N ALA A 928 39.39 5.09 12.01
CA ALA A 928 40.19 4.18 11.21
C ALA A 928 39.37 2.98 10.72
N ILE A 929 39.92 2.24 9.75
CA ILE A 929 39.39 0.98 9.24
C ILE A 929 40.55 -0.02 9.01
N GLU A 930 40.35 -1.28 9.39
CA GLU A 930 41.27 -2.40 9.14
C GLU A 930 40.56 -3.43 8.24
N PRO A 931 40.94 -3.53 6.95
CA PRO A 931 40.71 -4.73 6.15
C PRO A 931 41.63 -5.82 6.69
N ARG A 932 41.11 -6.76 7.50
CA ARG A 932 41.93 -7.65 8.32
C ARG A 932 42.90 -8.51 7.51
N VAL A 933 42.52 -8.87 6.28
CA VAL A 933 43.34 -9.66 5.35
C VAL A 933 44.71 -9.01 5.06
N LEU A 934 44.76 -7.67 5.04
CA LEU A 934 45.99 -6.89 4.84
C LEU A 934 46.84 -6.76 6.10
N ARG A 935 46.24 -7.02 7.28
CA ARG A 935 46.87 -6.87 8.60
C ARG A 935 47.40 -5.45 8.84
N GLU A 936 46.77 -4.46 8.19
CA GLU A 936 47.13 -3.04 8.17
C GLU A 936 45.91 -2.19 8.55
N THR A 937 46.12 -1.11 9.31
CA THR A 937 45.06 -0.17 9.71
C THR A 937 45.19 1.14 8.93
N PHE A 938 44.12 1.58 8.29
CA PHE A 938 44.05 2.84 7.57
C PHE A 938 43.32 3.89 8.43
N HIS A 939 43.96 5.03 8.67
CA HIS A 939 43.39 6.14 9.45
C HIS A 939 42.64 7.10 8.54
N ARG A 940 41.50 7.63 9.00
CA ARG A 940 40.70 8.59 8.24
C ARG A 940 41.46 9.90 8.09
N VAL A 941 41.55 10.39 6.86
CA VAL A 941 42.05 11.74 6.55
C VAL A 941 40.94 12.73 6.91
N LEU A 942 41.27 13.72 7.74
CA LEU A 942 40.38 14.81 8.17
C LEU A 942 40.38 15.95 7.15
#